data_AF-A0A1B1PTA3-F1
#
_entry.id   AF-A0A1B1PTA3-F1
#
_cell.length_a   1.000
_cell.length_b   1.000
_cell.length_c   1.000
_cell.angle_alpha   90.00
_cell.angle_beta   90.00
_cell.angle_gamma   90.00
#
_symmetry.space_group_name_H-M   'P 1'
#
loop_
_entity.id
_entity.type
_entity.pdbx_description
1 polymer ?
#
loop_
_entity_poly.entity_id
_entity_poly.type
_entity_poly.pdbx_seq_one_letter_code
_entity_poly.pdbx_strand_id
1 'polypeptide(L)'
;MLEQIQNASANDVQVKAMLRELVRRAIAGLVARQESEMPIANSDTYLDGIAAETRQIVAAQRNRDWAMAEHFAAGVAAENGIEASALVTPQIARQVLALMRQLHDLSTEVERDFSDPLHVGRHLILRHDLAATPEAFNPPMRVSDAVEKACDEAPRDTESKIRVMGKLAIAFFGDIPVASISLEQSFTFLHAVWMLPKGWGKGHGRNGPDQVGRDLCPLEETRQADEKDAHVLAEIMSLEHLSVPDKRRRLVLELTPRLTDGYLFVHRDMLNRIFRAALGRSRVGRDLDDGHRVIPSHAQLKRRLYKWHKDQKTACGLPKRVSRPKRRLSWSLEHVAQLLGSPIYLGSKSKKQRWRKATASDRHIVRDAIYWVPLIMLTMGVRPEEILQAAVRDVVRRDGVLCIFFGEEEDIILKTEQSRRILPVPKILLNLGFREWVVSKLQAGDTWLFPEIQPDKNHGRRSQIFGDRFRTLLKHLKLLCNREDLYAMRRTLSSKLMHAGTDTGTRQKILGHLEGTTVDRYYSDHGLLELRKILDSVDYGFVVGRDRRHAFPVITGTSTLLLPSLDVDVALTDAGDLAALQLRDSETDEVLFEAAVAGRKAPSGYPWNDCAPLQAAEIAKKIVTLARDHAITFPASEEATSALEHLLILAEEPPSQFPEAVSGPVAPTEHAAVEAATDINVAADMSPDADRGTLAAGDIVVCAFPSSRPGTVAPAPRPCLVVNVRTLAGRTHLDLAWGGPLTAASPAPYELAVSQPAELATARVDIPTRFNLRRRVLVSEDCHAVLQKRLGRIPPAAALRLRDCLTFAGDVSPVPLEEARSPARPLTIERRRSKSVRSQYGR
;
A
#
# COMPACT_ATOMS: atom_id res chain seq x y z
N MET A 1 3.70 43.59 -17.06
CA MET A 1 5.17 43.78 -17.03
C MET A 1 5.94 42.45 -16.98
N LEU A 2 5.65 41.52 -16.05
CA LEU A 2 6.23 40.15 -16.07
C LEU A 2 5.78 39.29 -17.28
N GLU A 3 4.52 39.38 -17.70
CA GLU A 3 4.03 38.72 -18.93
C GLU A 3 4.66 39.29 -20.21
N GLN A 4 4.93 40.59 -20.25
CA GLN A 4 5.61 41.23 -21.39
C GLN A 4 7.10 40.86 -21.46
N ILE A 5 7.77 40.65 -20.32
CA ILE A 5 9.16 40.19 -20.26
C ILE A 5 9.26 38.67 -20.55
N GLN A 6 8.28 37.88 -20.12
CA GLN A 6 8.21 36.45 -20.45
C GLN A 6 7.94 36.21 -21.94
N ASN A 7 7.00 36.96 -22.54
CA ASN A 7 6.72 36.87 -23.98
C ASN A 7 7.89 37.40 -24.84
N ALA A 8 8.63 38.41 -24.39
CA ALA A 8 9.81 38.91 -25.08
C ALA A 8 10.96 37.87 -25.10
N SER A 9 11.21 37.17 -23.99
CA SER A 9 12.27 36.15 -23.92
C SER A 9 11.95 34.87 -24.69
N ALA A 10 10.66 34.49 -24.77
CA ALA A 10 10.20 33.36 -25.56
C ALA A 10 10.38 33.61 -27.07
N ASN A 11 10.08 34.83 -27.53
CA ASN A 11 10.18 35.21 -28.93
C ASN A 11 11.65 35.21 -29.42
N ASP A 12 12.61 35.71 -28.62
CA ASP A 12 14.04 35.72 -29.00
C ASP A 12 14.63 34.31 -29.18
N VAL A 13 14.24 33.35 -28.32
CA VAL A 13 14.69 31.95 -28.46
C VAL A 13 14.12 31.32 -29.72
N GLN A 14 12.84 31.54 -30.00
CA GLN A 14 12.18 31.04 -31.21
C GLN A 14 12.78 31.68 -32.47
N VAL A 15 13.03 32.98 -32.47
CA VAL A 15 13.69 33.69 -33.58
C VAL A 15 15.11 33.16 -33.80
N LYS A 16 15.90 32.96 -32.75
CA LYS A 16 17.24 32.36 -32.86
C LYS A 16 17.18 30.94 -33.43
N ALA A 17 16.21 30.13 -33.00
CA ALA A 17 15.98 28.78 -33.54
C ALA A 17 15.58 28.81 -35.03
N MET A 18 14.69 29.73 -35.41
CA MET A 18 14.29 29.95 -36.80
C MET A 18 15.46 30.36 -37.69
N LEU A 19 16.26 31.35 -37.27
CA LEU A 19 17.44 31.80 -38.03
C LEU A 19 18.47 30.68 -38.18
N ARG A 20 18.72 29.92 -37.11
CA ARG A 20 19.57 28.72 -37.15
C ARG A 20 19.05 27.68 -38.14
N GLU A 21 17.74 27.45 -38.18
CA GLU A 21 17.10 26.49 -39.08
C GLU A 21 17.17 26.94 -40.55
N LEU A 22 17.06 28.24 -40.83
CA LEU A 22 17.30 28.80 -42.17
C LEU A 22 18.73 28.51 -42.65
N VAL A 23 19.73 28.75 -41.80
CA VAL A 23 21.14 28.39 -42.11
C VAL A 23 21.28 26.90 -42.36
N ARG A 24 20.72 26.06 -41.48
CA ARG A 24 20.80 24.60 -41.62
C ARG A 24 20.23 24.13 -42.96
N ARG A 25 19.03 24.59 -43.34
CA ARG A 25 18.37 24.21 -44.60
C ARG A 25 19.16 24.67 -45.82
N ALA A 26 19.67 25.89 -45.79
CA ALA A 26 20.45 26.43 -46.90
C ALA A 26 21.75 25.63 -47.12
N ILE A 27 22.54 25.38 -46.06
CA ILE A 27 23.78 24.60 -46.16
C ILE A 27 23.47 23.15 -46.56
N ALA A 28 22.45 22.51 -45.99
CA ALA A 28 22.04 21.16 -46.38
C ALA A 28 21.65 21.09 -47.86
N GLY A 29 20.94 22.11 -48.35
CA GLY A 29 20.58 22.24 -49.77
C GLY A 29 21.80 22.40 -50.67
N LEU A 30 22.80 23.17 -50.25
CA LEU A 30 24.06 23.33 -50.97
C LEU A 30 24.85 22.01 -51.06
N VAL A 31 24.97 21.28 -49.94
CA VAL A 31 25.63 19.97 -49.91
C VAL A 31 24.89 18.98 -50.83
N ALA A 32 23.57 18.84 -50.68
CA ALA A 32 22.77 17.94 -51.50
C ALA A 32 22.83 18.29 -53.00
N ARG A 33 22.94 19.59 -53.32
CA ARG A 33 23.09 20.06 -54.70
C ARG A 33 24.45 19.71 -55.29
N GLN A 34 25.54 19.84 -54.54
CA GLN A 34 26.88 19.42 -54.98
C GLN A 34 27.01 17.91 -55.14
N GLU A 35 26.34 17.14 -54.28
CA GLU A 35 26.28 15.67 -54.37
C GLU A 35 25.41 15.16 -55.53
N SER A 36 24.62 16.05 -56.16
CA SER A 36 23.73 15.72 -57.27
C SER A 36 24.44 15.83 -58.63
N GLU A 37 24.22 14.85 -59.51
CA GLU A 37 24.71 14.90 -60.90
C GLU A 37 23.85 15.87 -61.75
N MET A 38 24.17 17.17 -61.70
CA MET A 38 23.39 18.23 -62.37
C MET A 38 24.09 18.80 -63.62
N PRO A 39 23.37 19.05 -64.74
CA PRO A 39 23.93 19.73 -65.93
C PRO A 39 24.31 21.20 -65.69
N ILE A 40 25.33 21.69 -66.42
CA ILE A 40 25.87 23.08 -66.32
C ILE A 40 24.78 24.16 -66.55
N ALA A 41 23.84 23.94 -67.47
CA ALA A 41 22.73 24.89 -67.72
C ALA A 41 21.82 25.12 -66.49
N ASN A 42 21.77 24.15 -65.57
CA ASN A 42 21.04 24.27 -64.31
C ASN A 42 21.80 25.09 -63.26
N SER A 43 23.10 25.32 -63.47
CA SER A 43 23.95 26.14 -62.61
C SER A 43 23.79 27.62 -62.94
N ASP A 44 23.85 27.99 -64.22
CA ASP A 44 23.63 29.37 -64.68
C ASP A 44 22.23 29.88 -64.30
N THR A 45 21.20 29.07 -64.53
CA THR A 45 19.81 29.41 -64.16
C THR A 45 19.62 29.54 -62.65
N TYR A 46 20.35 28.76 -61.85
CA TYR A 46 20.33 28.86 -60.40
C TYR A 46 21.02 30.14 -59.90
N LEU A 47 22.20 30.47 -60.44
CA LEU A 47 22.92 31.71 -60.13
C LEU A 47 22.11 32.96 -60.51
N ASP A 48 21.45 32.94 -61.67
CA ASP A 48 20.56 34.02 -62.11
C ASP A 48 19.36 34.20 -61.17
N GLY A 49 18.79 33.08 -60.69
CA GLY A 49 17.75 33.07 -59.67
C GLY A 49 18.20 33.73 -58.37
N ILE A 50 19.34 33.29 -57.81
CA ILE A 50 19.93 33.87 -56.60
C ILE A 50 20.19 35.37 -56.78
N ALA A 51 20.73 35.78 -57.92
CA ALA A 51 20.99 37.18 -58.21
C ALA A 51 19.70 38.02 -58.27
N ALA A 52 18.62 37.47 -58.84
CA ALA A 52 17.32 38.13 -58.88
C ALA A 52 16.71 38.30 -57.49
N GLU A 53 16.71 37.25 -56.66
CA GLU A 53 16.20 37.32 -55.28
C GLU A 53 17.04 38.27 -54.42
N THR A 54 18.37 38.26 -54.59
CA THR A 54 19.26 39.20 -53.88
C THR A 54 18.95 40.65 -54.22
N ARG A 55 18.64 40.96 -55.49
CA ARG A 55 18.17 42.30 -55.90
C ARG A 55 16.85 42.67 -55.22
N GLN A 56 15.91 41.72 -55.10
CA GLN A 56 14.64 41.93 -54.40
C GLN A 56 14.85 42.20 -52.91
N ILE A 57 15.72 41.44 -52.24
CA ILE A 57 16.09 41.66 -50.82
C ILE A 57 16.65 43.08 -50.63
N VAL A 58 17.58 43.51 -51.48
CA VAL A 58 18.17 44.86 -51.41
C VAL A 58 17.12 45.95 -51.64
N ALA A 59 16.23 45.76 -52.60
CA ALA A 59 15.13 46.70 -52.84
C ALA A 59 14.17 46.78 -51.65
N ALA A 60 13.80 45.64 -51.06
CA ALA A 60 12.94 45.57 -49.88
C ALA A 60 13.57 46.28 -48.66
N GLN A 61 14.86 46.06 -48.41
CA GLN A 61 15.60 46.74 -47.34
C GLN A 61 15.64 48.27 -47.53
N ARG A 62 15.84 48.74 -48.77
CA ARG A 62 15.83 50.17 -49.11
C ARG A 62 14.45 50.80 -48.93
N ASN A 63 13.41 50.10 -49.36
CA ASN A 63 12.02 50.57 -49.32
C ASN A 63 11.34 50.33 -47.96
N ARG A 64 12.03 49.68 -47.00
CA ARG A 64 11.46 49.25 -45.71
C ARG A 64 10.25 48.33 -45.86
N ASP A 65 10.24 47.53 -46.92
CA ASP A 65 9.22 46.52 -47.17
C ASP A 65 9.55 45.26 -46.36
N TRP A 66 8.99 45.17 -45.15
CA TRP A 66 9.25 44.06 -44.23
C TRP A 66 8.44 42.81 -44.55
N ALA A 67 7.40 42.91 -45.38
CA ALA A 67 6.59 41.76 -45.80
C ALA A 67 7.43 40.74 -46.60
N MET A 68 8.49 41.22 -47.26
CA MET A 68 9.47 40.38 -47.96
C MET A 68 10.09 39.28 -47.07
N ALA A 69 10.17 39.48 -45.75
CA ALA A 69 10.68 38.45 -44.84
C ALA A 69 9.79 37.20 -44.80
N GLU A 70 8.47 37.34 -45.01
CA GLU A 70 7.55 36.20 -45.06
C GLU A 70 7.86 35.27 -46.23
N HIS A 71 8.23 35.83 -47.39
CA HIS A 71 8.56 35.04 -48.58
C HIS A 71 9.64 33.99 -48.30
N PHE A 72 10.66 34.34 -47.51
CA PHE A 72 11.79 33.46 -47.20
C PHE A 72 11.60 32.64 -45.92
N ALA A 73 10.91 33.18 -44.91
CA ALA A 73 10.88 32.58 -43.58
C ALA A 73 9.52 32.00 -43.17
N ALA A 74 8.41 32.22 -43.90
CA ALA A 74 7.07 31.82 -43.45
C ALA A 74 6.97 30.34 -43.06
N GLY A 75 7.48 29.43 -43.89
CA GLY A 75 7.47 27.99 -43.59
C GLY A 75 8.29 27.65 -42.34
N VAL A 76 9.52 28.15 -42.25
CA VAL A 76 10.42 27.88 -41.11
C VAL A 76 9.91 28.53 -39.82
N ALA A 77 9.29 29.70 -39.91
CA ALA A 77 8.69 30.40 -38.79
C ALA A 77 7.49 29.62 -38.23
N ALA A 78 6.59 29.15 -39.09
CA ALA A 78 5.46 28.31 -38.68
C ALA A 78 5.94 27.03 -37.98
N GLU A 79 6.98 26.39 -38.50
CA GLU A 79 7.59 25.19 -37.88
C GLU A 79 8.25 25.46 -36.51
N ASN A 80 8.63 26.71 -36.23
CA ASN A 80 9.21 27.13 -34.95
C ASN A 80 8.19 27.84 -34.03
N GLY A 81 6.90 27.81 -34.38
CA GLY A 81 5.82 28.40 -33.59
C GLY A 81 5.85 29.93 -33.55
N ILE A 82 6.32 30.56 -34.63
CA ILE A 82 6.31 32.02 -34.83
C ILE A 82 5.14 32.37 -35.77
N GLU A 83 4.29 33.30 -35.34
CA GLU A 83 3.18 33.79 -36.16
C GLU A 83 3.67 34.65 -37.34
N ALA A 84 2.98 34.61 -38.48
CA ALA A 84 3.33 35.40 -39.66
C ALA A 84 3.42 36.92 -39.36
N SER A 85 2.51 37.43 -38.52
CA SER A 85 2.50 38.82 -38.05
C SER A 85 3.82 39.25 -37.38
N ALA A 86 4.51 38.32 -36.70
CA ALA A 86 5.78 38.61 -36.04
C ALA A 86 6.93 38.78 -37.05
N LEU A 87 6.92 38.05 -38.17
CA LEU A 87 7.96 38.12 -39.20
C LEU A 87 8.06 39.49 -39.86
N VAL A 88 6.94 40.20 -40.01
CA VAL A 88 6.86 41.53 -40.62
C VAL A 88 7.35 42.62 -39.67
N THR A 89 7.65 42.30 -38.41
CA THR A 89 8.23 43.26 -37.46
C THR A 89 9.62 43.70 -37.93
N PRO A 90 9.94 45.01 -37.96
CA PRO A 90 11.21 45.50 -38.51
C PRO A 90 12.46 44.85 -37.91
N GLN A 91 12.42 44.46 -36.63
CA GLN A 91 13.54 43.81 -35.95
C GLN A 91 13.82 42.38 -36.45
N ILE A 92 12.78 41.59 -36.67
CA ILE A 92 12.90 40.20 -37.13
C ILE A 92 13.14 40.18 -38.64
N ALA A 93 12.36 40.97 -39.40
CA ALA A 93 12.50 41.09 -40.85
C ALA A 93 13.92 41.47 -41.28
N ARG A 94 14.57 42.42 -40.59
CA ARG A 94 15.97 42.79 -40.89
C ARG A 94 16.94 41.64 -40.69
N GLN A 95 16.77 40.86 -39.62
CA GLN A 95 17.64 39.71 -39.35
C GLN A 95 17.48 38.64 -40.42
N VAL A 96 16.23 38.31 -40.78
CA VAL A 96 15.92 37.35 -41.85
C VAL A 96 16.51 37.80 -43.18
N LEU A 97 16.22 39.03 -43.62
CA LEU A 97 16.70 39.54 -44.91
C LEU A 97 18.23 39.67 -44.98
N ALA A 98 18.88 40.07 -43.88
CA ALA A 98 20.35 40.12 -43.81
C ALA A 98 20.97 38.72 -43.86
N LEU A 99 20.35 37.73 -43.20
CA LEU A 99 20.79 36.35 -43.22
C LEU A 99 20.63 35.73 -44.61
N MET A 100 19.48 35.93 -45.27
CA MET A 100 19.24 35.42 -46.62
C MET A 100 20.26 35.95 -47.61
N ARG A 101 20.65 37.23 -47.52
CA ARG A 101 21.72 37.78 -48.35
C ARG A 101 23.06 37.07 -48.11
N GLN A 102 23.44 36.84 -46.85
CA GLN A 102 24.66 36.09 -46.53
C GLN A 102 24.63 34.65 -47.07
N LEU A 103 23.46 34.02 -47.05
CA LEU A 103 23.27 32.67 -47.61
C LEU A 103 23.33 32.68 -49.14
N HIS A 104 22.82 33.71 -49.81
CA HIS A 104 22.92 33.88 -51.26
C HIS A 104 24.35 34.15 -51.73
N ASP A 105 25.10 34.98 -50.98
CA ASP A 105 26.53 35.21 -51.24
C ASP A 105 27.30 33.89 -51.14
N LEU A 106 27.05 33.12 -50.08
CA LEU A 106 27.64 31.79 -49.89
C LEU A 106 27.24 30.81 -50.99
N SER A 107 25.97 30.77 -51.38
CA SER A 107 25.47 29.90 -52.45
C SER A 107 26.14 30.21 -53.78
N THR A 108 26.38 31.50 -54.05
CA THR A 108 27.07 31.96 -55.26
C THR A 108 28.53 31.50 -55.29
N GLU A 109 29.25 31.61 -54.15
CA GLU A 109 30.64 31.16 -54.02
C GLU A 109 30.76 29.63 -54.18
N VAL A 110 29.89 28.89 -53.49
CA VAL A 110 29.85 27.41 -53.56
C VAL A 110 29.59 26.92 -54.98
N GLU A 111 28.64 27.52 -55.68
CA GLU A 111 28.26 27.09 -57.03
C GLU A 111 29.31 27.49 -58.09
N ARG A 112 29.95 28.66 -57.95
CA ARG A 112 30.97 29.12 -58.91
C ARG A 112 32.32 28.43 -58.74
N ASP A 113 32.75 28.27 -57.50
CA ASP A 113 34.11 27.84 -57.19
C ASP A 113 34.17 26.35 -56.81
N PHE A 114 33.02 25.65 -56.79
CA PHE A 114 32.89 24.26 -56.32
C PHE A 114 33.47 24.06 -54.90
N SER A 115 33.46 25.12 -54.09
CA SER A 115 33.98 25.12 -52.73
C SER A 115 33.10 24.29 -51.79
N ASP A 116 33.70 23.59 -50.83
CA ASP A 116 32.98 22.83 -49.80
C ASP A 116 32.11 23.77 -48.92
N PRO A 117 30.77 23.66 -48.92
CA PRO A 117 29.85 24.50 -48.15
C PRO A 117 30.14 24.50 -46.65
N LEU A 118 30.62 23.39 -46.10
CA LEU A 118 30.96 23.27 -44.68
C LEU A 118 32.24 24.04 -44.33
N HIS A 119 33.14 24.18 -45.31
CA HIS A 119 34.38 24.93 -45.18
C HIS A 119 34.16 26.44 -45.35
N VAL A 120 33.64 26.88 -46.50
CA VAL A 120 33.44 28.31 -46.78
C VAL A 120 32.34 28.93 -45.92
N GLY A 121 31.30 28.16 -45.58
CA GLY A 121 30.22 28.57 -44.69
C GLY A 121 30.58 28.55 -43.20
N ARG A 122 31.77 28.09 -42.81
CA ARG A 122 32.12 27.76 -41.41
C ARG A 122 31.83 28.89 -40.42
N HIS A 123 32.17 30.14 -40.78
CA HIS A 123 31.93 31.30 -39.93
C HIS A 123 30.42 31.51 -39.70
N LEU A 124 29.61 31.39 -40.75
CA LEU A 124 28.15 31.56 -40.67
C LEU A 124 27.49 30.44 -39.87
N ILE A 125 27.96 29.20 -40.06
CA ILE A 125 27.52 28.00 -39.34
C ILE A 125 27.77 28.16 -37.82
N LEU A 126 29.00 28.50 -37.44
CA LEU A 126 29.38 28.65 -36.03
C LEU A 126 28.66 29.81 -35.34
N ARG A 127 28.42 30.93 -36.05
CA ARG A 127 27.66 32.08 -35.52
C ARG A 127 26.24 31.70 -35.08
N HIS A 128 25.66 30.66 -35.69
CA HIS A 128 24.30 30.19 -35.40
C HIS A 128 24.27 28.90 -34.56
N ASP A 129 25.32 28.62 -33.79
CA ASP A 129 25.43 27.48 -32.88
C ASP A 129 25.24 26.10 -33.56
N LEU A 130 25.66 25.97 -34.82
CA LEU A 130 25.75 24.71 -35.55
C LEU A 130 27.19 24.20 -35.58
N ALA A 131 27.38 22.88 -35.55
CA ALA A 131 28.68 22.29 -35.83
C ALA A 131 28.88 22.20 -37.35
N ALA A 132 30.10 22.47 -37.83
CA ALA A 132 30.44 22.29 -39.24
C ALA A 132 30.77 20.81 -39.53
N THR A 133 29.81 19.92 -39.26
CA THR A 133 29.88 18.49 -39.58
C THR A 133 28.61 18.09 -40.33
N PRO A 134 28.65 17.07 -41.21
CA PRO A 134 27.48 16.65 -41.99
C PRO A 134 26.24 16.36 -41.14
N GLU A 135 26.41 15.73 -39.97
CA GLU A 135 25.32 15.32 -39.09
C GLU A 135 24.55 16.50 -38.49
N ALA A 136 25.19 17.66 -38.33
CA ALA A 136 24.57 18.88 -37.80
C ALA A 136 23.51 19.47 -38.74
N PHE A 137 23.50 19.02 -40.00
CA PHE A 137 22.58 19.46 -41.04
C PHE A 137 21.42 18.50 -41.27
N ASN A 138 21.35 17.39 -40.53
CA ASN A 138 20.14 16.57 -40.47
C ASN A 138 18.96 17.38 -39.90
N PRO A 139 17.72 17.15 -40.38
CA PRO A 139 16.53 17.82 -39.83
C PRO A 139 16.44 17.63 -38.31
N PRO A 140 16.12 18.70 -37.54
CA PRO A 140 15.98 18.56 -36.10
C PRO A 140 14.78 17.66 -35.78
N MET A 141 14.99 16.72 -34.87
CA MET A 141 13.97 15.73 -34.50
C MET A 141 12.72 16.41 -33.93
N ARG A 142 11.56 16.07 -34.49
CA ARG A 142 10.26 16.56 -34.03
C ARG A 142 9.83 15.86 -32.75
N VAL A 143 8.83 16.41 -32.05
CA VAL A 143 8.31 15.79 -30.81
C VAL A 143 7.83 14.36 -31.08
N SER A 144 7.11 14.12 -32.17
CA SER A 144 6.62 12.80 -32.57
C SER A 144 7.77 11.79 -32.76
N ASP A 145 8.77 12.12 -33.57
CA ASP A 145 9.96 11.29 -33.81
C ASP A 145 10.73 11.02 -32.52
N ALA A 146 10.86 12.03 -31.66
CA ALA A 146 11.54 11.91 -30.37
C ALA A 146 10.79 10.98 -29.40
N VAL A 147 9.46 10.93 -29.50
CA VAL A 147 8.63 10.01 -28.71
C VAL A 147 8.87 8.58 -29.16
N GLU A 148 8.84 8.30 -30.47
CA GLU A 148 9.09 6.94 -30.97
C GLU A 148 10.51 6.48 -30.64
N LYS A 149 11.52 7.31 -30.90
CA LYS A 149 12.90 6.97 -30.51
C LYS A 149 13.05 6.74 -29.00
N ALA A 150 12.41 7.56 -28.17
CA ALA A 150 12.44 7.37 -26.72
C ALA A 150 11.70 6.10 -26.27
N CYS A 151 10.69 5.67 -27.03
CA CYS A 151 9.97 4.41 -26.79
C CYS A 151 10.85 3.21 -27.16
N ASP A 152 11.53 3.25 -28.31
CA ASP A 152 12.44 2.20 -28.77
C ASP A 152 13.61 1.97 -27.81
N GLU A 153 14.12 3.05 -27.20
CA GLU A 153 15.19 2.99 -26.20
C GLU A 153 14.71 2.62 -24.78
N ALA A 154 13.39 2.56 -24.55
CA ALA A 154 12.83 2.37 -23.22
C ALA A 154 12.37 0.93 -22.95
N PRO A 155 12.44 0.46 -21.68
CA PRO A 155 11.76 -0.76 -21.28
C PRO A 155 10.24 -0.65 -21.50
N ARG A 156 9.59 -1.77 -21.83
CA ARG A 156 8.13 -1.85 -22.12
C ARG A 156 7.24 -1.16 -21.07
N ASP A 157 7.61 -1.22 -19.79
CA ASP A 157 6.82 -0.62 -18.69
C ASP A 157 6.91 0.91 -18.60
N THR A 158 7.90 1.48 -19.28
CA THR A 158 8.20 2.90 -19.35
C THR A 158 7.70 3.46 -20.66
N GLU A 159 7.76 2.68 -21.74
CA GLU A 159 7.21 2.99 -23.06
C GLU A 159 5.79 3.57 -22.98
N SER A 160 4.85 2.89 -22.30
CA SER A 160 3.48 3.38 -22.19
C SER A 160 3.38 4.76 -21.53
N LYS A 161 4.27 5.09 -20.58
CA LYS A 161 4.29 6.40 -19.92
C LYS A 161 4.92 7.46 -20.82
N ILE A 162 5.92 7.08 -21.61
CA ILE A 162 6.51 7.95 -22.64
C ILE A 162 5.46 8.29 -23.68
N ARG A 163 4.74 7.30 -24.22
CA ARG A 163 3.65 7.52 -25.19
C ARG A 163 2.56 8.44 -24.65
N VAL A 164 2.13 8.23 -23.40
CA VAL A 164 1.15 9.12 -22.74
C VAL A 164 1.68 10.56 -22.64
N MET A 165 2.93 10.75 -22.22
CA MET A 165 3.54 12.08 -22.14
C MET A 165 3.81 12.70 -23.51
N GLY A 166 4.16 11.90 -24.50
CA GLY A 166 4.32 12.31 -25.89
C GLY A 166 3.03 12.82 -26.49
N LYS A 167 1.91 12.09 -26.30
CA LYS A 167 0.59 12.54 -26.72
C LYS A 167 0.22 13.90 -26.11
N LEU A 168 0.49 14.08 -24.82
CA LEU A 168 0.25 15.35 -24.13
C LEU A 168 1.17 16.47 -24.68
N ALA A 169 2.44 16.16 -24.93
CA ALA A 169 3.41 17.11 -25.47
C ALA A 169 3.03 17.55 -26.88
N ILE A 170 2.64 16.63 -27.77
CA ILE A 170 2.18 16.95 -29.13
C ILE A 170 0.90 17.79 -29.09
N ALA A 171 -0.05 17.45 -28.21
CA ALA A 171 -1.27 18.24 -28.06
C ALA A 171 -1.02 19.66 -27.51
N PHE A 172 0.05 19.86 -26.74
CA PHE A 172 0.38 21.14 -26.11
C PHE A 172 1.33 22.01 -26.96
N PHE A 173 2.41 21.43 -27.48
CA PHE A 173 3.44 22.14 -28.26
C PHE A 173 3.17 22.12 -29.77
N GLY A 174 2.34 21.19 -30.24
CA GLY A 174 2.34 20.77 -31.64
C GLY A 174 3.50 19.81 -31.96
N ASP A 175 3.55 19.32 -33.18
CA ASP A 175 4.64 18.48 -33.67
C ASP A 175 5.80 19.32 -34.23
N ILE A 176 6.43 20.09 -33.34
CA ILE A 176 7.54 21.00 -33.66
C ILE A 176 8.90 20.37 -33.35
N PRO A 177 10.02 20.92 -33.85
CA PRO A 177 11.35 20.48 -33.46
C PRO A 177 11.57 20.58 -31.94
N VAL A 178 12.09 19.53 -31.29
CA VAL A 178 12.32 19.55 -29.82
C VAL A 178 13.28 20.66 -29.40
N ALA A 179 14.21 21.05 -30.28
CA ALA A 179 15.20 22.09 -30.03
C ALA A 179 14.62 23.52 -29.92
N SER A 180 13.40 23.76 -30.43
CA SER A 180 12.74 25.07 -30.34
C SER A 180 11.98 25.26 -29.02
N ILE A 181 11.81 24.19 -28.24
CA ILE A 181 11.10 24.25 -26.95
C ILE A 181 12.02 24.81 -25.86
N SER A 182 11.60 25.93 -25.28
CA SER A 182 12.30 26.61 -24.19
C SER A 182 12.05 25.97 -22.81
N LEU A 183 12.88 26.36 -21.84
CA LEU A 183 12.71 25.95 -20.44
C LEU A 183 11.36 26.40 -19.87
N GLU A 184 10.94 27.64 -20.15
CA GLU A 184 9.68 28.19 -19.67
C GLU A 184 8.49 27.48 -20.28
N GLN A 185 8.51 27.18 -21.58
CA GLN A 185 7.48 26.36 -22.22
C GLN A 185 7.38 24.98 -21.58
N SER A 186 8.51 24.36 -21.23
CA SER A 186 8.54 23.08 -20.52
C SER A 186 7.95 23.17 -19.11
N PHE A 187 8.18 24.27 -18.38
CA PHE A 187 7.52 24.52 -17.10
C PHE A 187 6.01 24.66 -17.25
N THR A 188 5.54 25.46 -18.22
CA THR A 188 4.12 25.68 -18.48
C THR A 188 3.43 24.37 -18.86
N PHE A 189 4.04 23.57 -19.72
CA PHE A 189 3.55 22.24 -20.07
C PHE A 189 3.44 21.31 -18.86
N LEU A 190 4.50 21.21 -18.04
CA LEU A 190 4.48 20.37 -16.84
C LEU A 190 3.43 20.86 -15.82
N HIS A 191 3.22 22.16 -15.72
CA HIS A 191 2.14 22.72 -14.89
C HIS A 191 0.76 22.31 -15.43
N ALA A 192 0.52 22.41 -16.74
CA ALA A 192 -0.71 21.95 -17.37
C ALA A 192 -0.97 20.46 -17.10
N VAL A 193 0.06 19.61 -17.26
CA VAL A 193 -0.02 18.18 -16.93
C VAL A 193 -0.34 17.96 -15.45
N TRP A 194 0.27 18.72 -14.54
CA TRP A 194 0.02 18.63 -13.11
C TRP A 194 -1.39 19.04 -12.68
N MET A 195 -2.06 19.88 -13.48
CA MET A 195 -3.44 20.31 -13.29
C MET A 195 -4.47 19.31 -13.82
N LEU A 196 -4.05 18.25 -14.52
CA LEU A 196 -4.98 17.22 -14.98
C LEU A 196 -5.73 16.54 -13.81
N PRO A 197 -7.03 16.24 -13.99
CA PRO A 197 -7.78 15.43 -13.04
C PRO A 197 -7.14 14.04 -12.84
N LYS A 198 -7.17 13.49 -11.63
CA LYS A 198 -6.54 12.20 -11.29
C LYS A 198 -7.06 11.03 -12.14
N GLY A 199 -8.29 11.11 -12.63
CA GLY A 199 -8.95 10.11 -13.47
C GLY A 199 -8.96 10.42 -14.97
N TRP A 200 -8.18 11.40 -15.42
CA TRP A 200 -8.15 11.86 -16.81
C TRP A 200 -7.99 10.70 -17.80
N GLY A 201 -8.67 10.80 -18.96
CA GLY A 201 -8.64 9.78 -20.01
C GLY A 201 -9.41 8.47 -19.71
N LYS A 202 -9.93 8.27 -18.49
CA LYS A 202 -10.74 7.06 -18.15
C LYS A 202 -12.22 7.19 -18.52
N GLY A 203 -12.69 8.41 -18.79
CA GLY A 203 -14.09 8.71 -19.12
C GLY A 203 -14.47 8.44 -20.59
N HIS A 204 -13.57 7.87 -21.40
CA HIS A 204 -13.76 7.78 -22.85
C HIS A 204 -14.89 6.85 -23.30
N GLY A 205 -15.56 6.11 -22.41
CA GLY A 205 -16.64 5.18 -22.79
C GLY A 205 -16.22 3.89 -23.50
N ARG A 206 -14.97 3.76 -23.99
CA ARG A 206 -14.46 2.56 -24.69
C ARG A 206 -14.45 1.27 -23.86
N ASN A 207 -14.65 1.37 -22.55
CA ASN A 207 -14.77 0.22 -21.64
C ASN A 207 -16.22 -0.25 -21.44
N GLY A 208 -17.20 0.39 -22.10
CA GLY A 208 -18.61 -0.01 -22.10
C GLY A 208 -18.93 -1.04 -23.20
N PRO A 209 -20.12 -1.68 -23.14
CA PRO A 209 -20.51 -2.75 -24.07
C PRO A 209 -20.49 -2.32 -25.54
N ASP A 210 -20.80 -1.05 -25.83
CA ASP A 210 -20.86 -0.53 -27.19
C ASP A 210 -19.50 -0.11 -27.78
N GLN A 211 -18.45 -0.02 -26.95
CA GLN A 211 -17.09 0.44 -27.30
C GLN A 211 -16.99 1.78 -28.07
N VAL A 212 -18.09 2.49 -28.32
CA VAL A 212 -18.11 3.80 -28.96
C VAL A 212 -17.52 4.81 -27.99
N GLY A 213 -16.25 5.13 -28.20
CA GLY A 213 -15.53 6.06 -27.35
C GLY A 213 -15.61 7.50 -27.81
N ARG A 214 -15.74 8.44 -26.86
CA ARG A 214 -15.49 9.86 -27.14
C ARG A 214 -14.01 10.16 -27.01
N ASP A 215 -13.45 10.93 -27.94
CA ASP A 215 -12.10 11.45 -27.79
C ASP A 215 -12.10 12.56 -26.74
N LEU A 216 -11.31 12.35 -25.69
CA LEU A 216 -11.17 13.28 -24.59
C LEU A 216 -9.96 14.18 -24.84
N CYS A 217 -10.18 15.49 -24.87
CA CYS A 217 -9.12 16.49 -24.94
C CYS A 217 -8.63 16.80 -23.51
N PRO A 218 -7.34 16.57 -23.18
CA PRO A 218 -6.80 16.83 -21.84
C PRO A 218 -6.92 18.29 -21.38
N LEU A 219 -6.82 19.25 -22.31
CA LEU A 219 -6.97 20.68 -22.01
C LEU A 219 -8.42 21.01 -21.61
N GLU A 220 -9.38 20.42 -22.32
CA GLU A 220 -10.80 20.60 -22.03
C GLU A 220 -11.20 19.95 -20.70
N GLU A 221 -10.70 18.75 -20.40
CA GLU A 221 -10.90 18.10 -19.09
C GLU A 221 -10.34 18.96 -17.94
N THR A 222 -9.21 19.63 -18.17
CA THR A 222 -8.62 20.54 -17.17
C THR A 222 -9.51 21.76 -16.97
N ARG A 223 -9.95 22.40 -18.06
CA ARG A 223 -10.83 23.59 -18.03
C ARG A 223 -12.14 23.29 -17.28
N GLN A 224 -12.81 22.19 -17.61
CA GLN A 224 -14.05 21.80 -16.95
C GLN A 224 -13.87 21.56 -15.45
N ALA A 225 -12.77 20.91 -15.07
CA ALA A 225 -12.46 20.68 -13.67
C ALA A 225 -12.11 21.99 -12.93
N ASP A 226 -11.42 22.93 -13.59
CA ASP A 226 -11.10 24.24 -13.02
C ASP A 226 -12.36 25.11 -12.83
N GLU A 227 -13.28 25.11 -13.79
CA GLU A 227 -14.59 25.77 -13.69
C GLU A 227 -15.42 25.19 -12.53
N LYS A 228 -15.46 23.86 -12.43
CA LYS A 228 -16.13 23.18 -11.31
C LYS A 228 -15.51 23.55 -9.96
N ASP A 229 -14.19 23.50 -9.86
CA ASP A 229 -13.47 23.80 -8.62
C ASP A 229 -13.66 25.29 -8.22
N ALA A 230 -13.71 26.20 -9.20
CA ALA A 230 -14.01 27.61 -8.96
C ALA A 230 -15.42 27.82 -8.39
N HIS A 231 -16.42 27.09 -8.91
CA HIS A 231 -17.78 27.14 -8.38
C HIS A 231 -17.85 26.60 -6.94
N VAL A 232 -17.26 25.44 -6.66
CA VAL A 232 -17.16 24.83 -5.32
C VAL A 232 -16.46 25.77 -4.33
N LEU A 233 -15.36 26.41 -4.76
CA LEU A 233 -14.66 27.39 -3.94
C LEU A 233 -15.55 28.59 -3.62
N ALA A 234 -16.23 29.17 -4.62
CA ALA A 234 -17.10 30.32 -4.42
C ALA A 234 -18.25 29.99 -3.45
N GLU A 235 -18.89 28.84 -3.61
CA GLU A 235 -19.95 28.35 -2.72
C GLU A 235 -19.44 28.17 -1.29
N ILE A 236 -18.37 27.38 -1.08
CA ILE A 236 -17.92 27.08 0.29
C ILE A 236 -17.38 28.34 0.99
N MET A 237 -16.77 29.26 0.24
CA MET A 237 -16.26 30.51 0.82
C MET A 237 -17.39 31.44 1.24
N SER A 238 -18.53 31.47 0.53
CA SER A 238 -19.67 32.34 0.87
C SER A 238 -20.46 31.90 2.10
N LEU A 239 -20.29 30.66 2.57
CA LEU A 239 -20.96 30.15 3.76
C LEU A 239 -20.34 30.72 5.04
N GLU A 240 -20.89 31.81 5.56
CA GLU A 240 -20.36 32.51 6.75
C GLU A 240 -20.45 31.69 8.04
N HIS A 241 -21.43 30.79 8.14
CA HIS A 241 -21.66 29.96 9.33
C HIS A 241 -20.69 28.78 9.48
N LEU A 242 -19.92 28.44 8.44
CA LEU A 242 -18.94 27.37 8.51
C LEU A 242 -17.61 27.86 9.06
N SER A 243 -17.08 27.14 10.05
CA SER A 243 -15.73 27.37 10.54
C SER A 243 -14.67 27.12 9.44
N VAL A 244 -13.49 27.74 9.56
CA VAL A 244 -12.38 27.49 8.63
C VAL A 244 -12.00 26.00 8.53
N PRO A 245 -11.95 25.23 9.64
CA PRO A 245 -11.80 23.77 9.59
C PRO A 245 -12.88 23.06 8.78
N ASP A 246 -14.15 23.43 8.92
CA ASP A 246 -15.26 22.77 8.20
C ASP A 246 -15.22 23.11 6.71
N LYS A 247 -14.93 24.38 6.36
CA LYS A 247 -14.66 24.78 4.97
C LYS A 247 -13.52 23.98 4.38
N ARG A 248 -12.43 23.75 5.14
CA ARG A 248 -11.31 22.89 4.70
C ARG A 248 -11.78 21.46 4.44
N ARG A 249 -12.61 20.89 5.31
CA ARG A 249 -13.13 19.52 5.15
C ARG A 249 -13.97 19.40 3.89
N ARG A 250 -14.90 20.33 3.65
CA ARG A 250 -15.72 20.38 2.42
C ARG A 250 -14.84 20.49 1.17
N LEU A 251 -13.88 21.41 1.13
CA LEU A 251 -12.95 21.55 0.00
C LEU A 251 -12.17 20.27 -0.29
N VAL A 252 -11.70 19.56 0.75
CA VAL A 252 -11.00 18.28 0.57
C VAL A 252 -11.88 17.22 -0.11
N LEU A 253 -13.19 17.23 0.17
CA LEU A 253 -14.18 16.26 -0.33
C LEU A 253 -14.80 16.62 -1.68
N GLU A 254 -14.96 17.91 -1.99
CA GLU A 254 -15.71 18.36 -3.16
C GLU A 254 -14.83 18.79 -4.34
N LEU A 255 -13.61 19.29 -4.07
CA LEU A 255 -12.67 19.66 -5.12
C LEU A 255 -12.24 18.45 -5.95
N THR A 256 -12.07 18.68 -7.25
CA THR A 256 -11.63 17.69 -8.22
C THR A 256 -10.17 17.30 -7.93
N PRO A 257 -9.90 16.03 -7.56
CA PRO A 257 -8.55 15.62 -7.23
C PRO A 257 -7.62 15.70 -8.44
N ARG A 258 -6.50 16.42 -8.31
CA ARG A 258 -5.48 16.54 -9.36
C ARG A 258 -4.32 15.56 -9.15
N LEU A 259 -3.42 15.47 -10.13
CA LEU A 259 -2.23 14.62 -10.03
C LEU A 259 -1.37 14.98 -8.80
N THR A 260 -0.69 14.01 -8.20
CA THR A 260 0.16 14.31 -7.02
C THR A 260 1.47 14.97 -7.45
N ASP A 261 2.03 15.83 -6.61
CA ASP A 261 3.33 16.48 -6.84
C ASP A 261 4.44 15.46 -7.11
N GLY A 262 4.44 14.33 -6.39
CA GLY A 262 5.37 13.22 -6.62
C GLY A 262 5.27 12.61 -8.02
N TYR A 263 4.06 12.53 -8.58
CA TYR A 263 3.83 11.96 -9.90
C TYR A 263 4.22 12.93 -11.03
N LEU A 264 4.19 14.24 -10.77
CA LEU A 264 4.72 15.22 -11.71
C LEU A 264 6.21 15.01 -12.00
N PHE A 265 7.01 14.61 -11.01
CA PHE A 265 8.42 14.29 -11.24
C PHE A 265 8.61 13.09 -12.17
N VAL A 266 7.73 12.09 -12.09
CA VAL A 266 7.72 10.96 -13.04
C VAL A 266 7.43 11.46 -14.46
N HIS A 267 6.43 12.33 -14.63
CA HIS A 267 6.10 12.93 -15.92
C HIS A 267 7.23 13.81 -16.47
N ARG A 268 7.87 14.61 -15.61
CA ARG A 268 9.08 15.37 -15.95
C ARG A 268 10.19 14.47 -16.44
N ASP A 269 10.39 13.30 -15.82
CA ASP A 269 11.44 12.37 -16.23
C ASP A 269 11.12 11.66 -17.55
N MET A 270 9.84 11.39 -17.84
CA MET A 270 9.42 10.90 -19.16
C MET A 270 9.65 11.97 -20.25
N LEU A 271 9.29 13.23 -19.97
CA LEU A 271 9.58 14.35 -20.86
C LEU A 271 11.10 14.51 -21.09
N ASN A 272 11.91 14.37 -20.04
CA ASN A 272 13.37 14.40 -20.13
C ASN A 272 13.92 13.26 -21.00
N ARG A 273 13.27 12.09 -21.03
CA ARG A 273 13.65 10.98 -21.93
C ARG A 273 13.36 11.32 -23.39
N ILE A 274 12.18 11.85 -23.68
CA ILE A 274 11.80 12.34 -25.02
C ILE A 274 12.82 13.37 -25.50
N PHE A 275 13.10 14.38 -24.67
CA PHE A 275 14.04 15.44 -25.06
C PHE A 275 15.47 14.94 -25.18
N ARG A 276 15.85 13.91 -24.42
CA ARG A 276 17.17 13.28 -24.52
C ARG A 276 17.34 12.48 -25.81
N ALA A 277 16.28 11.82 -26.28
CA ALA A 277 16.30 11.09 -27.54
C ALA A 277 16.59 12.04 -28.73
N ALA A 278 16.05 13.27 -28.67
CA ALA A 278 16.26 14.31 -29.67
C ALA A 278 17.57 15.10 -29.50
N LEU A 279 17.89 15.56 -28.29
CA LEU A 279 18.95 16.55 -28.04
C LEU A 279 20.24 15.96 -27.45
N GLY A 280 20.27 14.67 -27.13
CA GLY A 280 21.40 14.03 -26.45
C GLY A 280 21.58 14.50 -25.00
N ARG A 281 22.77 14.26 -24.43
CA ARG A 281 23.04 14.56 -23.00
C ARG A 281 23.39 16.03 -22.73
N SER A 282 23.82 16.77 -23.74
CA SER A 282 24.34 18.14 -23.60
C SER A 282 23.29 19.19 -23.23
N ARG A 283 22.00 18.91 -23.41
CA ARG A 283 20.90 19.86 -23.06
C ARG A 283 19.92 19.36 -22.01
N VAL A 284 19.96 18.07 -21.66
CA VAL A 284 19.08 17.45 -20.65
C VAL A 284 19.81 16.54 -19.64
N GLY A 285 21.12 16.68 -19.56
CA GLY A 285 21.98 16.04 -18.57
C GLY A 285 21.68 16.47 -17.12
N ARG A 286 22.14 15.64 -16.18
CA ARG A 286 22.04 15.93 -14.74
C ARG A 286 22.93 17.11 -14.35
N ASP A 287 24.11 17.22 -14.93
CA ASP A 287 25.17 18.15 -14.50
C ASP A 287 25.19 19.47 -15.30
N LEU A 288 24.04 19.86 -15.88
CA LEU A 288 23.92 21.10 -16.64
C LEU A 288 23.69 22.31 -15.74
N ASP A 289 24.29 23.42 -16.11
CA ASP A 289 23.96 24.73 -15.52
C ASP A 289 22.51 25.11 -15.84
N ASP A 290 21.86 25.74 -14.87
CA ASP A 290 20.44 26.08 -14.92
C ASP A 290 20.07 26.94 -16.15
N GLY A 291 21.01 27.73 -16.69
CA GLY A 291 20.80 28.58 -17.88
C GLY A 291 20.78 27.86 -19.23
N HIS A 292 21.25 26.61 -19.30
CA HIS A 292 21.30 25.81 -20.54
C HIS A 292 20.27 24.68 -20.57
N ARG A 293 19.48 24.53 -19.51
CA ARG A 293 18.46 23.49 -19.41
C ARG A 293 17.25 23.84 -20.27
N VAL A 294 16.72 22.84 -20.96
CA VAL A 294 15.39 22.92 -21.60
C VAL A 294 14.30 22.23 -20.76
N ILE A 295 14.69 21.31 -19.87
CA ILE A 295 13.78 20.67 -18.91
C ILE A 295 14.16 21.11 -17.49
N PRO A 296 13.18 21.51 -16.66
CA PRO A 296 13.46 21.95 -15.30
C PRO A 296 14.09 20.86 -14.44
N SER A 297 15.05 21.25 -13.61
CA SER A 297 15.61 20.35 -12.60
C SER A 297 14.58 20.04 -11.51
N HIS A 298 14.78 18.95 -10.76
CA HIS A 298 13.94 18.58 -9.62
C HIS A 298 13.87 19.72 -8.59
N ALA A 299 14.98 20.43 -8.35
CA ALA A 299 15.05 21.54 -7.42
C ALA A 299 14.28 22.78 -7.94
N GLN A 300 14.45 23.12 -9.22
CA GLN A 300 13.71 24.23 -9.83
C GLN A 300 12.20 23.98 -9.82
N LEU A 301 11.76 22.78 -10.22
CA LEU A 301 10.35 22.40 -10.23
C LEU A 301 9.77 22.40 -8.81
N LYS A 302 10.48 21.84 -7.83
CA LYS A 302 10.06 21.86 -6.41
C LYS A 302 9.89 23.29 -5.89
N ARG A 303 10.82 24.21 -6.20
CA ARG A 303 10.72 25.63 -5.82
C ARG A 303 9.46 26.29 -6.41
N ARG A 304 9.17 26.06 -7.69
CA ARG A 304 7.96 26.61 -8.34
C ARG A 304 6.67 26.03 -7.75
N LEU A 305 6.61 24.72 -7.52
CA LEU A 305 5.46 24.09 -6.87
C LEU A 305 5.22 24.66 -5.47
N TYR A 306 6.28 24.82 -4.67
CA TYR A 306 6.18 25.42 -3.35
C TYR A 306 5.65 26.86 -3.40
N LYS A 307 6.20 27.69 -4.29
CA LYS A 307 5.73 29.06 -4.51
C LYS A 307 4.26 29.09 -4.93
N TRP A 308 3.89 28.26 -5.90
CA TRP A 308 2.51 28.15 -6.37
C TRP A 308 1.54 27.76 -5.24
N HIS A 309 1.88 26.77 -4.40
CA HIS A 309 1.04 26.39 -3.25
C HIS A 309 0.92 27.49 -2.19
N LYS A 310 1.95 28.33 -2.05
CA LYS A 310 1.91 29.49 -1.15
C LYS A 310 0.96 30.55 -1.68
N ASP A 311 0.99 30.81 -2.98
CA ASP A 311 0.22 31.85 -3.65
C ASP A 311 -1.24 31.43 -3.88
N GLN A 312 -1.50 30.13 -4.11
CA GLN A 312 -2.82 29.59 -4.45
C GLN A 312 -3.64 29.20 -3.23
N LYS A 313 -3.86 30.18 -2.36
CA LYS A 313 -4.70 30.06 -1.18
C LYS A 313 -5.94 30.96 -1.29
N THR A 314 -7.01 30.57 -0.63
CA THR A 314 -8.17 31.44 -0.41
C THR A 314 -7.83 32.55 0.59
N ALA A 315 -8.71 33.53 0.75
CA ALA A 315 -8.54 34.62 1.73
C ALA A 315 -8.32 34.09 3.17
N CYS A 316 -8.94 32.96 3.53
CA CYS A 316 -8.76 32.29 4.82
C CYS A 316 -7.60 31.27 4.84
N GLY A 317 -6.70 31.28 3.85
CA GLY A 317 -5.50 30.46 3.82
C GLY A 317 -5.72 28.99 3.45
N LEU A 318 -6.88 28.62 2.89
CA LEU A 318 -7.19 27.25 2.47
C LEU A 318 -6.67 26.96 1.05
N PRO A 319 -6.23 25.73 0.76
CA PRO A 319 -5.72 25.37 -0.56
C PRO A 319 -6.86 25.36 -1.58
N LYS A 320 -6.59 25.88 -2.78
CA LYS A 320 -7.52 25.84 -3.93
C LYS A 320 -7.45 24.54 -4.74
N ARG A 321 -6.49 23.68 -4.42
CA ARG A 321 -6.19 22.44 -5.14
C ARG A 321 -5.97 21.31 -4.16
N VAL A 322 -6.52 20.15 -4.47
CA VAL A 322 -6.32 18.93 -3.69
C VAL A 322 -5.70 17.84 -4.54
N SER A 323 -4.75 17.12 -3.96
CA SER A 323 -4.32 15.84 -4.48
C SER A 323 -4.75 14.77 -3.48
N ARG A 324 -5.35 13.68 -3.96
CA ARG A 324 -5.74 12.54 -3.12
C ARG A 324 -4.80 11.37 -3.38
N PRO A 325 -3.55 11.39 -2.85
CA PRO A 325 -2.64 10.27 -3.01
C PRO A 325 -3.26 9.01 -2.39
N LYS A 326 -3.00 7.85 -2.99
CA LYS A 326 -3.43 6.58 -2.39
C LYS A 326 -2.65 6.37 -1.08
N ARG A 327 -3.35 6.43 0.05
CA ARG A 327 -2.78 6.11 1.36
C ARG A 327 -2.90 4.61 1.59
N ARG A 328 -1.77 3.95 1.80
CA ARG A 328 -1.74 2.53 2.20
C ARG A 328 -1.40 2.44 3.67
N LEU A 329 -2.23 1.77 4.45
CA LEU A 329 -1.95 1.41 5.83
C LEU A 329 -1.25 0.05 5.87
N SER A 330 -0.71 -0.31 7.03
CA SER A 330 -0.33 -1.70 7.29
C SER A 330 -1.60 -2.47 7.58
N TRP A 331 -1.64 -3.75 7.19
CA TRP A 331 -2.77 -4.61 7.55
C TRP A 331 -2.90 -4.68 9.08
N SER A 332 -4.11 -4.47 9.57
CA SER A 332 -4.45 -4.68 10.98
C SER A 332 -4.29 -6.16 11.36
N LEU A 333 -4.13 -6.45 12.66
CA LEU A 333 -4.03 -7.84 13.13
C LEU A 333 -5.35 -8.59 12.90
N GLU A 334 -6.46 -7.87 12.97
CA GLU A 334 -7.82 -8.35 12.73
C GLU A 334 -7.98 -8.80 11.28
N HIS A 335 -7.58 -7.98 10.30
CA HIS A 335 -7.63 -8.34 8.89
C HIS A 335 -6.66 -9.47 8.53
N VAL A 336 -5.48 -9.50 9.15
CA VAL A 336 -4.55 -10.64 9.01
C VAL A 336 -5.21 -11.91 9.57
N ALA A 337 -5.76 -11.88 10.78
CA ALA A 337 -6.41 -13.02 11.40
C ALA A 337 -7.61 -13.51 10.58
N GLN A 338 -8.47 -12.62 10.09
CA GLN A 338 -9.62 -12.96 9.25
C GLN A 338 -9.19 -13.53 7.88
N LEU A 339 -8.13 -12.99 7.26
CA LEU A 339 -7.57 -13.59 6.04
C LEU A 339 -7.10 -15.02 6.30
N LEU A 340 -6.42 -15.26 7.42
CA LEU A 340 -5.86 -16.57 7.78
C LEU A 340 -6.90 -17.57 8.29
N GLY A 341 -7.99 -17.06 8.88
CA GLY A 341 -9.19 -17.81 9.21
C GLY A 341 -10.11 -18.06 8.00
N SER A 342 -9.78 -17.53 6.83
CA SER A 342 -10.62 -17.69 5.65
C SER A 342 -10.59 -19.12 5.09
N PRO A 343 -11.58 -19.50 4.26
CA PRO A 343 -11.61 -20.79 3.57
C PRO A 343 -10.40 -21.05 2.65
N ILE A 344 -9.60 -20.03 2.33
CA ILE A 344 -8.34 -20.20 1.59
C ILE A 344 -7.40 -21.14 2.36
N TYR A 345 -7.30 -20.93 3.67
CA TYR A 345 -6.35 -21.63 4.52
C TYR A 345 -7.01 -22.70 5.39
N LEU A 346 -8.21 -22.40 5.90
CA LEU A 346 -8.99 -23.36 6.69
C LEU A 346 -9.79 -24.33 5.82
N GLY A 347 -9.76 -24.22 4.49
CA GLY A 347 -10.42 -25.17 3.59
C GLY A 347 -11.73 -24.65 3.01
N SER A 348 -11.84 -24.82 1.70
CA SER A 348 -12.90 -24.30 0.86
C SER A 348 -13.82 -25.40 0.36
N LYS A 349 -15.07 -25.04 0.06
CA LYS A 349 -16.08 -25.98 -0.48
C LYS A 349 -15.64 -26.66 -1.77
N SER A 350 -14.90 -25.96 -2.63
CA SER A 350 -14.34 -26.52 -3.85
C SER A 350 -13.16 -25.70 -4.36
N LYS A 351 -12.39 -26.27 -5.29
CA LYS A 351 -11.27 -25.57 -5.95
C LYS A 351 -11.69 -24.23 -6.60
N LYS A 352 -12.94 -24.11 -7.07
CA LYS A 352 -13.48 -22.90 -7.72
C LYS A 352 -14.08 -21.91 -6.72
N GLN A 353 -14.78 -22.40 -5.69
CA GLN A 353 -15.47 -21.56 -4.70
C GLN A 353 -14.60 -21.35 -3.46
N ARG A 354 -13.46 -20.67 -3.66
CA ARG A 354 -12.41 -20.49 -2.62
C ARG A 354 -12.82 -19.57 -1.47
N TRP A 355 -13.91 -18.83 -1.60
CA TRP A 355 -14.47 -17.95 -0.57
C TRP A 355 -15.54 -18.64 0.30
N ARG A 356 -16.03 -19.82 -0.08
CA ARG A 356 -17.06 -20.53 0.70
C ARG A 356 -16.41 -21.52 1.65
N LYS A 357 -16.79 -21.46 2.94
CA LYS A 357 -16.41 -22.43 3.97
C LYS A 357 -16.82 -23.84 3.53
N ALA A 358 -15.94 -24.81 3.76
CA ALA A 358 -16.23 -26.22 3.55
C ALA A 358 -17.09 -26.79 4.70
N THR A 359 -17.93 -27.78 4.40
CA THR A 359 -18.46 -28.69 5.42
C THR A 359 -17.39 -29.67 5.88
N ALA A 360 -17.60 -30.31 7.03
CA ALA A 360 -16.65 -31.27 7.59
C ALA A 360 -16.36 -32.47 6.66
N SER A 361 -17.17 -32.79 5.65
CA SER A 361 -16.90 -33.85 4.69
C SER A 361 -16.02 -33.43 3.50
N ASP A 362 -16.07 -32.16 3.09
CA ASP A 362 -15.55 -31.69 1.77
C ASP A 362 -14.58 -30.51 1.90
N ARG A 363 -13.52 -30.70 2.71
CA ARG A 363 -12.49 -29.68 2.98
C ARG A 363 -11.42 -29.67 1.89
N HIS A 364 -11.45 -28.69 0.98
CA HIS A 364 -10.42 -28.53 -0.06
C HIS A 364 -9.44 -27.39 0.25
N ILE A 365 -8.17 -27.72 0.44
CA ILE A 365 -7.06 -26.76 0.53
C ILE A 365 -6.19 -26.90 -0.71
N VAL A 366 -6.11 -25.84 -1.52
CA VAL A 366 -5.29 -25.81 -2.74
C VAL A 366 -4.13 -24.87 -2.51
N ARG A 367 -2.90 -25.37 -2.70
CA ARG A 367 -1.65 -24.66 -2.42
C ARG A 367 -1.09 -24.01 -3.69
N ASP A 368 -1.87 -23.12 -4.28
CA ASP A 368 -1.54 -22.33 -5.48
C ASP A 368 -1.11 -20.90 -5.09
N ALA A 369 -0.97 -20.00 -6.07
CA ALA A 369 -0.60 -18.60 -5.86
C ALA A 369 -1.50 -17.89 -4.84
N ILE A 370 -2.81 -18.18 -4.82
CA ILE A 370 -3.75 -17.56 -3.88
C ILE A 370 -3.46 -17.95 -2.44
N TYR A 371 -2.92 -19.16 -2.22
CA TYR A 371 -2.49 -19.63 -0.91
C TYR A 371 -1.12 -19.05 -0.51
N TRP A 372 -0.13 -19.16 -1.39
CA TRP A 372 1.26 -18.88 -1.04
C TRP A 372 1.67 -17.42 -1.15
N VAL A 373 1.25 -16.71 -2.20
CA VAL A 373 1.71 -15.34 -2.45
C VAL A 373 1.39 -14.40 -1.29
N PRO A 374 0.16 -14.39 -0.70
CA PRO A 374 -0.13 -13.53 0.44
C PRO A 374 0.74 -13.86 1.67
N LEU A 375 0.96 -15.15 1.97
CA LEU A 375 1.81 -15.58 3.09
C LEU A 375 3.27 -15.12 2.90
N ILE A 376 3.82 -15.29 1.70
CA ILE A 376 5.19 -14.88 1.37
C ILE A 376 5.30 -13.36 1.39
N MET A 377 4.30 -12.62 0.90
CA MET A 377 4.28 -11.16 0.97
C MET A 377 4.22 -10.63 2.40
N LEU A 378 3.41 -11.26 3.27
CA LEU A 378 3.33 -10.89 4.68
C LEU A 378 4.63 -11.19 5.42
N THR A 379 5.29 -12.32 5.15
CA THR A 379 6.42 -12.82 5.95
C THR A 379 7.80 -12.46 5.38
N MET A 380 7.91 -12.20 4.08
CA MET A 380 9.18 -11.87 3.39
C MET A 380 9.13 -10.50 2.69
N GLY A 381 7.94 -9.88 2.58
CA GLY A 381 7.81 -8.52 2.08
C GLY A 381 8.13 -8.38 0.60
N VAL A 382 8.11 -9.45 -0.18
CA VAL A 382 8.43 -9.44 -1.62
C VAL A 382 7.34 -8.75 -2.44
N ARG A 383 7.68 -8.23 -3.63
CA ARG A 383 6.66 -7.65 -4.53
C ARG A 383 5.87 -8.78 -5.20
N PRO A 384 4.57 -8.57 -5.53
CA PRO A 384 3.76 -9.60 -6.16
C PRO A 384 4.37 -10.13 -7.47
N GLU A 385 4.89 -9.24 -8.32
CA GLU A 385 5.49 -9.63 -9.60
C GLU A 385 6.75 -10.48 -9.38
N GLU A 386 7.60 -10.12 -8.40
CA GLU A 386 8.84 -10.86 -8.11
C GLU A 386 8.57 -12.31 -7.71
N ILE A 387 7.57 -12.55 -6.86
CA ILE A 387 7.24 -13.91 -6.42
C ILE A 387 6.44 -14.70 -7.47
N LEU A 388 5.60 -14.03 -8.26
CA LEU A 388 4.85 -14.69 -9.33
C LEU A 388 5.73 -15.09 -10.52
N GLN A 389 6.88 -14.44 -10.68
CA GLN A 389 7.90 -14.77 -11.67
C GLN A 389 8.98 -15.71 -11.13
N ALA A 390 8.96 -16.08 -9.84
CA ALA A 390 9.99 -16.95 -9.29
C ALA A 390 9.92 -18.37 -9.89
N ALA A 391 11.05 -18.85 -10.38
CA ALA A 391 11.23 -20.20 -10.90
C ALA A 391 11.51 -21.19 -9.76
N VAL A 392 11.29 -22.48 -10.01
CA VAL A 392 11.63 -23.53 -9.04
C VAL A 392 13.13 -23.53 -8.74
N ARG A 393 13.97 -23.21 -9.74
CA ARG A 393 15.43 -23.12 -9.61
C ARG A 393 15.90 -21.98 -8.70
N ASP A 394 15.10 -20.93 -8.53
CA ASP A 394 15.44 -19.78 -7.69
C ASP A 394 15.39 -20.13 -6.19
N VAL A 395 14.76 -21.26 -5.84
CA VAL A 395 14.71 -21.77 -4.48
C VAL A 395 15.95 -22.63 -4.22
N VAL A 396 16.89 -22.07 -3.45
CA VAL A 396 18.20 -22.68 -3.20
C VAL A 396 18.42 -22.97 -1.73
N ARG A 397 19.45 -23.78 -1.44
CA ARG A 397 19.99 -23.91 -0.08
C ARG A 397 21.34 -23.20 -0.02
N ARG A 398 21.46 -22.17 0.82
CA ARG A 398 22.69 -21.40 1.05
C ARG A 398 22.91 -21.24 2.56
N ASP A 399 24.14 -21.38 3.03
CA ASP A 399 24.49 -21.37 4.46
C ASP A 399 23.62 -22.30 5.32
N GLY A 400 23.28 -23.46 4.76
CA GLY A 400 22.44 -24.47 5.42
C GLY A 400 20.94 -24.13 5.51
N VAL A 401 20.52 -22.91 5.13
CA VAL A 401 19.12 -22.45 5.13
C VAL A 401 18.51 -22.44 3.72
N LEU A 402 17.19 -22.63 3.65
CA LEU A 402 16.45 -22.50 2.40
C LEU A 402 16.22 -21.02 2.10
N CYS A 403 16.49 -20.60 0.88
CA CYS A 403 16.39 -19.23 0.43
C CYS A 403 15.67 -19.15 -0.91
N ILE A 404 15.17 -17.95 -1.25
CA ILE A 404 14.64 -17.64 -2.58
C ILE A 404 15.48 -16.48 -3.14
N PHE A 405 16.06 -16.68 -4.32
CA PHE A 405 16.64 -15.61 -5.11
C PHE A 405 15.54 -14.85 -5.84
N PHE A 406 15.58 -13.53 -5.77
CA PHE A 406 14.71 -12.66 -6.55
C PHE A 406 15.56 -11.92 -7.57
N GLY A 407 15.26 -12.13 -8.85
CA GLY A 407 15.82 -11.34 -9.95
C GLY A 407 17.10 -11.89 -10.60
N GLU A 408 17.32 -13.21 -10.59
CA GLU A 408 18.52 -13.86 -11.15
C GLU A 408 18.59 -13.75 -12.69
N GLU A 409 17.47 -13.90 -13.40
CA GLU A 409 17.49 -13.94 -14.87
C GLU A 409 17.57 -12.54 -15.52
N GLU A 410 18.29 -12.44 -16.63
CA GLU A 410 18.42 -11.22 -17.45
C GLU A 410 17.11 -10.84 -18.14
N ASP A 411 16.22 -11.80 -18.40
CA ASP A 411 14.92 -11.62 -19.07
C ASP A 411 13.76 -11.29 -18.12
N ILE A 412 13.99 -11.25 -16.81
CA ILE A 412 12.95 -10.86 -15.85
C ILE A 412 12.73 -9.36 -15.94
N ILE A 413 11.48 -8.95 -16.14
CA ILE A 413 11.01 -7.55 -16.08
C ILE A 413 11.09 -7.07 -14.62
N LEU A 414 12.30 -6.91 -14.10
CA LEU A 414 12.56 -6.22 -12.85
C LEU A 414 12.53 -4.73 -13.10
N LYS A 415 11.99 -4.00 -12.14
CA LYS A 415 11.93 -2.54 -12.21
C LYS A 415 13.32 -1.89 -12.21
N THR A 416 14.33 -2.55 -11.64
CA THR A 416 15.76 -2.15 -11.59
C THR A 416 16.65 -3.33 -11.18
N GLU A 417 17.89 -3.42 -11.69
CA GLU A 417 18.93 -4.39 -11.25
C GLU A 417 19.12 -4.44 -9.72
N GLN A 418 18.87 -3.30 -9.05
CA GLN A 418 18.98 -3.12 -7.60
C GLN A 418 17.91 -3.86 -6.77
N SER A 419 16.95 -4.53 -7.42
CA SER A 419 15.96 -5.38 -6.71
C SER A 419 16.47 -6.80 -6.46
N ARG A 420 17.64 -7.15 -7.02
CA ARG A 420 18.30 -8.44 -6.86
C ARG A 420 18.65 -8.68 -5.39
N ARG A 421 18.10 -9.76 -4.83
CA ARG A 421 18.36 -10.14 -3.44
C ARG A 421 18.06 -11.61 -3.21
N ILE A 422 18.69 -12.19 -2.21
CA ILE A 422 18.37 -13.50 -1.69
C ILE A 422 17.73 -13.33 -0.32
N LEU A 423 16.59 -13.99 -0.09
CA LEU A 423 15.93 -13.95 1.21
C LEU A 423 15.81 -15.36 1.78
N PRO A 424 16.16 -15.58 3.06
CA PRO A 424 15.91 -16.85 3.71
C PRO A 424 14.40 -17.05 3.91
N VAL A 425 13.95 -18.28 3.71
CA VAL A 425 12.55 -18.67 3.94
C VAL A 425 12.29 -18.72 5.45
N PRO A 426 11.33 -17.94 5.98
CA PRO A 426 11.01 -17.92 7.40
C PRO A 426 10.53 -19.29 7.90
N LYS A 427 10.81 -19.60 9.16
CA LYS A 427 10.44 -20.85 9.83
C LYS A 427 8.93 -21.12 9.75
N ILE A 428 8.10 -20.09 9.77
CA ILE A 428 6.65 -20.28 9.65
C ILE A 428 6.23 -20.91 8.32
N LEU A 429 6.84 -20.49 7.20
CA LEU A 429 6.55 -21.08 5.88
C LEU A 429 7.11 -22.51 5.79
N LEU A 430 8.28 -22.75 6.40
CA LEU A 430 8.85 -24.10 6.49
C LEU A 430 7.97 -25.04 7.32
N ASN A 431 7.42 -24.57 8.44
CA ASN A 431 6.49 -25.33 9.27
C ASN A 431 5.20 -25.67 8.51
N LEU A 432 4.74 -24.78 7.62
CA LEU A 432 3.62 -25.05 6.72
C LEU A 432 3.97 -26.07 5.62
N GLY A 433 5.23 -26.49 5.49
CA GLY A 433 5.67 -27.43 4.48
C GLY A 433 5.95 -26.79 3.12
N PHE A 434 6.44 -25.54 3.10
CA PHE A 434 6.83 -24.86 1.86
C PHE A 434 7.93 -25.62 1.11
N ARG A 435 8.93 -26.14 1.83
CA ARG A 435 10.02 -26.92 1.23
C ARG A 435 9.47 -28.14 0.49
N GLU A 436 8.61 -28.91 1.15
CA GLU A 436 8.03 -30.14 0.59
C GLU A 436 7.18 -29.83 -0.64
N TRP A 437 6.46 -28.70 -0.62
CA TRP A 437 5.72 -28.21 -1.77
C TRP A 437 6.63 -27.81 -2.95
N VAL A 438 7.76 -27.15 -2.71
CA VAL A 438 8.75 -26.85 -3.76
C VAL A 438 9.38 -28.13 -4.31
N VAL A 439 9.68 -29.11 -3.45
CA VAL A 439 10.21 -30.41 -3.88
C VAL A 439 9.20 -31.14 -4.78
N SER A 440 7.90 -31.09 -4.47
CA SER A 440 6.90 -31.72 -5.34
C SER A 440 6.78 -31.02 -6.68
N LYS A 441 7.01 -29.70 -6.74
CA LYS A 441 7.09 -28.93 -7.99
C LYS A 441 8.30 -29.33 -8.83
N LEU A 442 9.46 -29.46 -8.20
CA LEU A 442 10.69 -29.93 -8.86
C LEU A 442 10.51 -31.35 -9.43
N GLN A 443 9.93 -32.26 -8.65
CA GLN A 443 9.66 -33.64 -9.09
C GLN A 443 8.63 -33.72 -10.23
N ALA A 444 7.68 -32.79 -10.29
CA ALA A 444 6.72 -32.69 -11.37
C ALA A 444 7.33 -32.10 -12.67
N GLY A 445 8.57 -31.59 -12.63
CA GLY A 445 9.21 -30.92 -13.76
C GLY A 445 8.67 -29.51 -14.02
N ASP A 446 8.00 -28.89 -13.03
CA ASP A 446 7.50 -27.52 -13.15
C ASP A 446 8.67 -26.53 -13.26
N THR A 447 8.63 -25.62 -14.23
CA THR A 447 9.64 -24.55 -14.36
C THR A 447 9.39 -23.41 -13.36
N TRP A 448 8.13 -23.02 -13.18
CA TRP A 448 7.71 -21.88 -12.37
C TRP A 448 7.11 -22.33 -11.04
N LEU A 449 7.24 -21.54 -9.98
CA LEU A 449 6.53 -21.81 -8.72
C LEU A 449 5.01 -21.69 -8.88
N PHE A 450 4.55 -20.76 -9.74
CA PHE A 450 3.13 -20.45 -9.97
C PHE A 450 2.74 -20.48 -11.45
N PRO A 451 2.78 -21.67 -12.11
CA PRO A 451 2.46 -21.80 -13.53
C PRO A 451 1.00 -21.45 -13.88
N GLU A 452 0.09 -21.48 -12.91
CA GLU A 452 -1.33 -21.16 -13.07
C GLU A 452 -1.65 -19.67 -13.23
N ILE A 453 -0.69 -18.78 -12.95
CA ILE A 453 -0.81 -17.34 -13.17
C ILE A 453 -0.02 -16.96 -14.41
N GLN A 454 -0.73 -16.87 -15.53
CA GLN A 454 -0.18 -16.41 -16.80
C GLN A 454 -0.01 -14.89 -16.81
N PRO A 455 0.95 -14.34 -17.58
CA PRO A 455 1.12 -12.90 -17.73
C PRO A 455 -0.04 -12.26 -18.48
N ASP A 456 -0.33 -10.98 -18.20
CA ASP A 456 -1.34 -10.23 -18.93
C ASP A 456 -0.90 -9.91 -20.37
N LYS A 457 -1.87 -9.80 -21.29
CA LYS A 457 -1.61 -9.59 -22.72
C LYS A 457 -0.96 -8.23 -23.04
N ASN A 458 -1.19 -7.22 -22.22
CA ASN A 458 -0.81 -5.84 -22.54
C ASN A 458 0.59 -5.51 -22.05
N HIS A 459 0.93 -5.94 -20.84
CA HIS A 459 2.19 -5.57 -20.18
C HIS A 459 3.07 -6.77 -19.81
N GLY A 460 2.60 -8.00 -20.04
CA GLY A 460 3.35 -9.21 -19.69
C GLY A 460 3.47 -9.44 -18.18
N ARG A 461 2.63 -8.79 -17.35
CA ARG A 461 2.70 -8.84 -15.89
C ARG A 461 1.76 -9.89 -15.32
N ARG A 462 2.29 -10.76 -14.46
CA ARG A 462 1.51 -11.76 -13.72
C ARG A 462 0.76 -11.14 -12.55
N SER A 463 1.32 -10.10 -11.94
CA SER A 463 0.74 -9.40 -10.77
C SER A 463 -0.59 -8.71 -11.06
N GLN A 464 -0.84 -8.28 -12.30
CA GLN A 464 -2.11 -7.68 -12.68
C GLN A 464 -3.24 -8.71 -12.59
N ILE A 465 -3.08 -9.85 -13.26
CA ILE A 465 -4.07 -10.94 -13.25
C ILE A 465 -4.25 -11.50 -11.83
N PHE A 466 -3.16 -11.74 -11.11
CA PHE A 466 -3.24 -12.20 -9.72
C PHE A 466 -3.97 -11.18 -8.83
N GLY A 467 -3.60 -9.90 -8.93
CA GLY A 467 -4.19 -8.83 -8.13
C GLY A 467 -5.69 -8.68 -8.37
N ASP A 468 -6.16 -8.84 -9.61
CA ASP A 468 -7.59 -8.80 -9.94
C ASP A 468 -8.34 -10.01 -9.37
N ARG A 469 -7.78 -11.23 -9.50
CA ARG A 469 -8.35 -12.44 -8.88
C ARG A 469 -8.41 -12.33 -7.35
N PHE A 470 -7.32 -11.88 -6.74
CA PHE A 470 -7.22 -11.75 -5.29
C PHE A 470 -8.16 -10.64 -4.77
N ARG A 471 -8.30 -9.53 -5.49
CA ARG A 471 -9.27 -8.46 -5.12
C ARG A 471 -10.70 -8.98 -5.11
N THR A 472 -11.10 -9.75 -6.12
CA THR A 472 -12.43 -10.39 -6.16
C THR A 472 -12.62 -11.35 -4.99
N LEU A 473 -11.59 -12.11 -4.64
CA LEU A 473 -11.62 -13.00 -3.49
C LEU A 473 -11.77 -12.24 -2.16
N LEU A 474 -10.98 -11.19 -1.94
CA LEU A 474 -11.10 -10.31 -0.76
C LEU A 474 -12.50 -9.68 -0.67
N LYS A 475 -13.10 -9.30 -1.81
CA LYS A 475 -14.48 -8.79 -1.84
C LYS A 475 -15.47 -9.82 -1.30
N HIS A 476 -15.36 -11.08 -1.74
CA HIS A 476 -16.24 -12.16 -1.24
C HIS A 476 -15.99 -12.51 0.24
N LEU A 477 -14.75 -12.33 0.72
CA LEU A 477 -14.37 -12.55 2.12
C LEU A 477 -14.68 -11.34 3.03
N LYS A 478 -15.28 -10.27 2.49
CA LYS A 478 -15.49 -8.99 3.20
C LYS A 478 -14.20 -8.41 3.80
N LEU A 479 -13.10 -8.54 3.06
CA LEU A 479 -11.75 -8.06 3.40
C LEU A 479 -11.22 -7.01 2.40
N LEU A 480 -12.06 -6.52 1.49
CA LEU A 480 -11.64 -5.56 0.50
C LEU A 480 -11.52 -4.17 1.13
N CYS A 481 -10.29 -3.71 1.36
CA CYS A 481 -9.99 -2.38 1.86
C CYS A 481 -9.05 -1.63 0.89
N ASN A 482 -9.39 -0.39 0.53
CA ASN A 482 -8.58 0.44 -0.37
C ASN A 482 -7.18 0.77 0.21
N ARG A 483 -7.08 0.83 1.53
CA ARG A 483 -5.87 1.19 2.28
C ARG A 483 -5.01 -0.03 2.59
N GLU A 484 -5.59 -1.23 2.64
CA GLU A 484 -4.91 -2.50 2.93
C GLU A 484 -4.95 -3.42 1.71
N ASP A 485 -4.47 -2.91 0.57
CA ASP A 485 -4.37 -3.70 -0.65
C ASP A 485 -3.25 -4.77 -0.57
N LEU A 486 -3.09 -5.56 -1.64
CA LEU A 486 -2.02 -6.56 -1.72
C LEU A 486 -0.62 -5.96 -1.44
N TYR A 487 -0.36 -4.74 -1.92
CA TYR A 487 0.92 -4.07 -1.69
C TYR A 487 1.10 -3.57 -0.24
N ALA A 488 0.02 -3.41 0.51
CA ALA A 488 0.07 -3.11 1.94
C ALA A 488 0.63 -4.26 2.78
N MET A 489 0.53 -5.52 2.35
CA MET A 489 1.11 -6.67 3.09
C MET A 489 2.62 -6.53 3.32
N ARG A 490 3.32 -6.02 2.31
CA ARG A 490 4.75 -5.68 2.41
C ARG A 490 5.02 -4.57 3.42
N ARG A 491 4.13 -3.57 3.49
CA ARG A 491 4.18 -2.50 4.50
C ARG A 491 3.94 -3.07 5.89
N THR A 492 3.03 -4.05 6.03
CA THR A 492 2.80 -4.78 7.28
C THR A 492 4.07 -5.41 7.83
N LEU A 493 4.85 -6.12 6.99
CA LEU A 493 6.16 -6.63 7.41
C LEU A 493 7.09 -5.50 7.86
N SER A 494 7.23 -4.45 7.05
CA SER A 494 8.11 -3.31 7.36
C SER A 494 7.78 -2.63 8.68
N SER A 495 6.48 -2.50 9.01
CA SER A 495 6.00 -1.97 10.28
C SER A 495 6.29 -2.91 11.43
N LYS A 496 5.99 -4.22 11.28
CA LYS A 496 6.26 -5.20 12.33
C LYS A 496 7.75 -5.34 12.65
N LEU A 497 8.62 -5.33 11.62
CA LEU A 497 10.08 -5.29 11.81
C LEU A 497 10.54 -4.01 12.52
N MET A 498 9.89 -2.87 12.26
CA MET A 498 10.15 -1.62 13.02
C MET A 498 9.87 -1.82 14.50
N HIS A 499 8.71 -2.38 14.83
CA HIS A 499 8.29 -2.62 16.21
C HIS A 499 9.15 -3.68 16.91
N ALA A 500 9.70 -4.63 16.15
CA ALA A 500 10.70 -5.60 16.62
C ALA A 500 12.11 -5.00 16.78
N GLY A 501 12.30 -3.68 16.60
CA GLY A 501 13.58 -3.00 16.78
C GLY A 501 14.57 -3.18 15.62
N THR A 502 14.13 -3.63 14.44
CA THR A 502 15.00 -3.76 13.26
C THR A 502 15.30 -2.38 12.67
N ASP A 503 16.58 -2.09 12.44
CA ASP A 503 17.03 -0.81 11.89
C ASP A 503 16.51 -0.56 10.46
N THR A 504 16.54 0.70 10.03
CA THR A 504 16.04 1.10 8.71
C THR A 504 16.82 0.47 7.57
N GLY A 505 18.14 0.37 7.67
CA GLY A 505 18.99 -0.20 6.62
C GLY A 505 18.67 -1.67 6.39
N THR A 506 18.58 -2.47 7.46
CA THR A 506 18.25 -3.90 7.36
C THR A 506 16.83 -4.14 6.83
N ARG A 507 15.84 -3.33 7.24
CA ARG A 507 14.49 -3.40 6.66
C ARG A 507 14.51 -3.07 5.17
N GLN A 508 15.26 -2.05 4.76
CA GLN A 508 15.40 -1.72 3.35
C GLN A 508 16.10 -2.83 2.55
N LYS A 509 17.08 -3.54 3.14
CA LYS A 509 17.71 -4.74 2.54
C LYS A 509 16.70 -5.86 2.30
N ILE A 510 15.89 -6.19 3.31
CA ILE A 510 14.82 -7.22 3.20
C ILE A 510 13.84 -6.86 2.07
N LEU A 511 13.44 -5.59 2.04
CA LEU A 511 12.47 -5.09 1.08
C LEU A 511 13.10 -4.92 -0.32
N GLY A 512 14.38 -4.59 -0.45
CA GLY A 512 14.97 -4.12 -1.72
C GLY A 512 14.54 -2.68 -2.04
N HIS A 513 14.79 -1.77 -1.09
CA HIS A 513 14.70 -0.32 -1.26
C HIS A 513 16.12 0.29 -1.31
N LEU A 514 16.28 1.39 -2.07
CA LEU A 514 17.51 2.19 -2.10
C LEU A 514 17.59 3.14 -0.90
N GLU A 515 18.74 3.19 -0.23
CA GLU A 515 19.17 4.41 0.48
C GLU A 515 19.83 5.37 -0.51
N GLY A 516 19.64 6.67 -0.28
CA GLY A 516 19.97 7.78 -1.18
C GLY A 516 21.46 7.99 -1.50
N THR A 517 22.34 7.05 -1.17
CA THR A 517 23.75 7.06 -1.56
C THR A 517 24.24 5.61 -1.60
N THR A 518 24.59 5.14 -2.80
CA THR A 518 25.49 4.00 -3.09
C THR A 518 25.52 2.90 -2.01
N VAL A 519 24.47 2.10 -1.93
CA VAL A 519 24.48 0.85 -1.15
C VAL A 519 24.68 -0.29 -2.14
N ASP A 520 25.88 -0.89 -2.07
CA ASP A 520 26.44 -2.05 -2.78
C ASP A 520 25.45 -3.16 -3.19
N ARG A 521 25.72 -3.77 -4.35
CA ARG A 521 24.77 -4.54 -5.17
C ARG A 521 24.38 -5.92 -4.62
N TYR A 522 24.97 -6.38 -3.51
CA TYR A 522 24.91 -7.78 -3.08
C TYR A 522 24.63 -8.02 -1.58
N TYR A 523 24.19 -7.03 -0.78
CA TYR A 523 24.14 -7.14 0.69
C TYR A 523 23.31 -8.27 1.36
N SER A 524 22.52 -9.05 0.63
CA SER A 524 21.69 -10.10 1.23
C SER A 524 22.31 -11.49 1.17
N ASP A 525 23.42 -11.66 0.47
CA ASP A 525 24.08 -12.95 0.28
C ASP A 525 25.03 -13.35 1.41
N HIS A 526 25.18 -12.46 2.41
CA HIS A 526 25.85 -12.65 3.69
C HIS A 526 24.88 -12.44 4.85
N GLY A 527 25.07 -13.15 5.97
CA GLY A 527 24.24 -13.00 7.16
C GLY A 527 22.83 -13.60 7.03
N LEU A 528 22.63 -14.58 6.14
CA LEU A 528 21.33 -15.22 5.88
C LEU A 528 20.67 -15.80 7.14
N LEU A 529 21.46 -16.35 8.06
CA LEU A 529 20.97 -16.85 9.35
C LEU A 529 20.42 -15.72 10.24
N GLU A 530 21.04 -14.54 10.22
CA GLU A 530 20.59 -13.37 10.97
C GLU A 530 19.34 -12.77 10.34
N LEU A 531 19.32 -12.63 9.02
CA LEU A 531 18.12 -12.22 8.28
C LEU A 531 16.95 -13.17 8.56
N ARG A 532 17.20 -14.48 8.61
CA ARG A 532 16.16 -15.46 8.98
C ARG A 532 15.66 -15.23 10.39
N LYS A 533 16.54 -15.04 11.38
CA LYS A 533 16.14 -14.73 12.77
C LYS A 533 15.28 -13.47 12.85
N ILE A 534 15.61 -12.44 12.06
CA ILE A 534 14.84 -11.20 11.99
C ILE A 534 13.45 -11.45 11.41
N LEU A 535 13.33 -12.20 10.31
CA LEU A 535 12.03 -12.57 9.75
C LEU A 535 11.21 -13.45 10.71
N ASP A 536 11.88 -14.38 11.40
CA ASP A 536 11.28 -15.28 12.38
C ASP A 536 10.85 -14.58 13.68
N SER A 537 11.36 -13.38 13.96
CA SER A 537 10.96 -12.57 15.13
C SER A 537 9.55 -12.00 15.01
N VAL A 538 8.98 -11.98 13.80
CA VAL A 538 7.68 -11.40 13.54
C VAL A 538 6.58 -12.44 13.71
N ASP A 539 5.74 -12.25 14.73
CA ASP A 539 4.54 -13.05 14.92
C ASP A 539 3.30 -12.39 14.26
N TYR A 540 2.53 -13.23 13.57
CA TYR A 540 1.23 -12.89 12.97
C TYR A 540 0.09 -13.69 13.58
N GLY A 541 0.38 -14.50 14.60
CA GLY A 541 -0.57 -15.33 15.31
C GLY A 541 -0.95 -16.60 14.55
N PHE A 542 -0.08 -17.15 13.70
CA PHE A 542 -0.37 -18.38 12.96
C PHE A 542 -0.31 -19.62 13.86
N VAL A 543 -1.29 -20.52 13.75
CA VAL A 543 -1.17 -21.88 14.32
C VAL A 543 -1.10 -22.88 13.19
N VAL A 544 0.04 -23.56 13.08
CA VAL A 544 0.27 -24.63 12.11
C VAL A 544 0.05 -25.96 12.79
N GLY A 545 -0.80 -26.79 12.21
CA GLY A 545 -1.11 -28.13 12.70
C GLY A 545 -1.13 -29.17 11.59
N ARG A 546 -1.58 -30.38 11.93
CA ARG A 546 -1.78 -31.47 10.97
C ARG A 546 -3.25 -31.84 10.92
N ASP A 547 -3.74 -32.06 9.71
CA ASP A 547 -5.06 -32.64 9.44
C ASP A 547 -4.83 -33.95 8.68
N ARG A 548 -5.38 -35.06 9.15
CA ARG A 548 -5.19 -36.39 8.55
C ARG A 548 -5.65 -36.47 7.08
N ARG A 549 -6.51 -35.56 6.65
CA ARG A 549 -7.04 -35.48 5.27
C ARG A 549 -6.06 -34.83 4.30
N HIS A 550 -5.04 -34.16 4.82
CA HIS A 550 -4.03 -33.47 4.02
C HIS A 550 -2.66 -34.08 4.29
N ALA A 551 -1.92 -34.41 3.23
CA ALA A 551 -0.56 -34.95 3.34
C ALA A 551 0.48 -33.89 3.77
N PHE A 552 0.04 -32.70 4.14
CA PHE A 552 0.89 -31.56 4.47
C PHE A 552 0.35 -30.81 5.69
N PRO A 553 1.21 -30.06 6.41
CA PRO A 553 0.76 -29.18 7.49
C PRO A 553 -0.20 -28.10 6.99
N VAL A 554 -1.19 -27.78 7.78
CA VAL A 554 -2.22 -26.78 7.46
C VAL A 554 -2.31 -25.72 8.54
N ILE A 555 -2.85 -24.56 8.21
CA ILE A 555 -3.24 -23.59 9.22
C ILE A 555 -4.49 -24.16 9.89
N THR A 556 -4.41 -24.35 11.21
CA THR A 556 -5.53 -24.87 12.02
C THR A 556 -6.27 -23.78 12.78
N GLY A 557 -5.71 -22.57 12.80
CA GLY A 557 -6.32 -21.41 13.40
C GLY A 557 -5.31 -20.30 13.58
N THR A 558 -5.70 -19.33 14.41
CA THR A 558 -4.85 -18.25 14.85
C THR A 558 -4.73 -18.29 16.38
N SER A 559 -3.58 -17.88 16.94
CA SER A 559 -3.42 -17.74 18.39
C SER A 559 -4.25 -16.57 18.95
N THR A 560 -4.69 -15.67 18.06
CA THR A 560 -5.77 -14.73 18.31
C THR A 560 -7.09 -15.50 18.47
N LEU A 561 -7.78 -15.31 19.60
CA LEU A 561 -9.11 -15.88 19.86
C LEU A 561 -10.05 -15.59 18.67
N LEU A 562 -10.45 -16.63 17.94
CA LEU A 562 -11.44 -16.54 16.88
C LEU A 562 -12.83 -16.53 17.55
N LEU A 563 -13.28 -15.34 17.90
CA LEU A 563 -14.65 -15.11 18.32
C LEU A 563 -15.61 -15.37 17.12
N PRO A 564 -16.81 -15.94 17.33
CA PRO A 564 -17.83 -16.06 16.28
C PRO A 564 -18.03 -14.71 15.58
N SER A 565 -18.05 -14.71 14.25
CA SER A 565 -18.01 -13.45 13.50
C SER A 565 -19.39 -12.87 13.29
N LEU A 566 -19.55 -11.57 13.53
CA LEU A 566 -20.74 -10.80 13.23
C LEU A 566 -20.51 -9.95 11.97
N ASP A 567 -21.33 -10.19 10.96
CA ASP A 567 -21.43 -9.34 9.80
C ASP A 567 -22.16 -8.05 10.15
N VAL A 568 -21.51 -6.91 9.87
CA VAL A 568 -22.12 -5.59 10.05
C VAL A 568 -22.68 -5.08 8.73
N ASP A 569 -23.97 -4.82 8.71
CA ASP A 569 -24.64 -4.09 7.65
C ASP A 569 -25.06 -2.73 8.18
N VAL A 570 -24.83 -1.68 7.38
CA VAL A 570 -25.11 -0.29 7.81
C VAL A 570 -25.87 0.45 6.71
N ALA A 571 -26.80 1.30 7.14
CA ALA A 571 -27.42 2.33 6.33
C ALA A 571 -26.77 3.68 6.64
N LEU A 572 -26.42 4.44 5.61
CA LEU A 572 -25.83 5.77 5.75
C LEU A 572 -26.86 6.85 5.39
N THR A 573 -26.79 8.02 6.03
CA THR A 573 -27.51 9.22 5.63
C THR A 573 -26.91 9.81 4.34
N ASP A 574 -27.58 10.79 3.74
CA ASP A 574 -27.02 11.56 2.61
C ASP A 574 -25.71 12.29 2.95
N ALA A 575 -25.45 12.54 4.24
CA ALA A 575 -24.21 13.11 4.74
C ALA A 575 -23.10 12.06 5.00
N GLY A 576 -23.39 10.77 4.78
CA GLY A 576 -22.46 9.66 5.02
C GLY A 576 -22.38 9.19 6.47
N ASP A 577 -23.24 9.70 7.35
CA ASP A 577 -23.29 9.28 8.75
C ASP A 577 -24.09 7.99 8.91
N LEU A 578 -23.73 7.15 9.88
CA LEU A 578 -24.49 5.93 10.18
C LEU A 578 -25.91 6.29 10.65
N ALA A 579 -26.91 5.82 9.90
CA ALA A 579 -28.34 6.03 10.14
C ALA A 579 -28.98 4.82 10.82
N ALA A 580 -28.61 3.61 10.42
CA ALA A 580 -29.03 2.36 11.04
C ALA A 580 -27.96 1.29 10.85
N LEU A 581 -27.99 0.24 11.67
CA LEU A 581 -27.13 -0.92 11.50
C LEU A 581 -27.80 -2.22 11.94
N GLN A 582 -27.29 -3.32 11.41
CA GLN A 582 -27.65 -4.68 11.76
C GLN A 582 -26.37 -5.52 11.93
N LEU A 583 -26.30 -6.29 13.01
CA LEU A 583 -25.25 -7.26 13.31
C LEU A 583 -25.84 -8.66 13.16
N ARG A 584 -25.33 -9.42 12.21
CA ARG A 584 -25.79 -10.78 11.91
C ARG A 584 -24.69 -11.79 12.21
N ASP A 585 -25.04 -12.91 12.82
CA ASP A 585 -24.12 -14.03 12.92
C ASP A 585 -23.74 -14.49 11.51
N SER A 586 -22.44 -14.50 11.21
CA SER A 586 -21.94 -14.80 9.86
C SER A 586 -22.15 -16.24 9.41
N GLU A 587 -22.50 -17.16 10.31
CA GLU A 587 -22.74 -18.56 10.01
C GLU A 587 -24.23 -18.90 9.94
N THR A 588 -25.04 -18.32 10.82
CA THR A 588 -26.49 -18.60 10.88
C THR A 588 -27.36 -17.56 10.18
N ASP A 589 -26.79 -16.40 9.81
CA ASP A 589 -27.50 -15.21 9.31
C ASP A 589 -28.54 -14.64 10.31
N GLU A 590 -28.45 -15.06 11.58
CA GLU A 590 -29.33 -14.60 12.65
C GLU A 590 -28.97 -13.17 13.06
N VAL A 591 -29.97 -12.30 13.14
CA VAL A 591 -29.78 -10.91 13.60
C VAL A 591 -29.62 -10.91 15.12
N LEU A 592 -28.39 -10.66 15.60
CA LEU A 592 -28.11 -10.55 17.03
C LEU A 592 -28.38 -9.15 17.59
N PHE A 593 -28.32 -8.13 16.74
CA PHE A 593 -28.60 -6.75 17.13
C PHE A 593 -28.94 -5.90 15.91
N GLU A 594 -29.93 -5.03 16.03
CA GLU A 594 -30.25 -4.02 15.03
C GLU A 594 -30.75 -2.75 15.71
N ALA A 595 -30.42 -1.60 15.14
CA ALA A 595 -30.81 -0.31 15.69
C ALA A 595 -30.80 0.78 14.62
N ALA A 596 -31.74 1.71 14.74
CA ALA A 596 -31.68 3.01 14.07
C ALA A 596 -31.01 4.02 15.02
N VAL A 597 -30.19 4.93 14.48
CA VAL A 597 -29.62 6.03 15.25
C VAL A 597 -30.67 7.11 15.42
N ALA A 598 -31.03 7.40 16.67
CA ALA A 598 -32.04 8.41 17.00
C ALA A 598 -31.73 9.76 16.33
N GLY A 599 -32.74 10.35 15.69
CA GLY A 599 -32.61 11.64 15.00
C GLY A 599 -32.00 11.59 13.59
N ARG A 600 -31.64 10.40 13.08
CA ARG A 600 -31.14 10.22 11.70
C ARG A 600 -32.13 9.39 10.89
N LYS A 601 -32.46 9.86 9.68
CA LYS A 601 -33.30 9.09 8.75
C LYS A 601 -32.43 8.19 7.87
N ALA A 602 -32.77 6.91 7.82
CA ALA A 602 -32.18 5.98 6.86
C ALA A 602 -32.76 6.22 5.45
N PRO A 603 -32.03 5.88 4.38
CA PRO A 603 -32.54 5.91 3.02
C PRO A 603 -33.75 4.98 2.85
N SER A 604 -34.61 5.28 1.88
CA SER A 604 -35.74 4.42 1.52
C SER A 604 -35.26 3.08 0.94
N GLY A 605 -35.10 2.08 1.80
CA GLY A 605 -34.69 0.72 1.46
C GLY A 605 -34.84 -0.22 2.68
N TYR A 606 -35.10 -1.49 2.40
CA TYR A 606 -35.20 -2.68 3.27
C TYR A 606 -34.50 -2.60 4.66
N PRO A 607 -34.95 -3.30 5.72
CA PRO A 607 -35.97 -2.94 6.72
C PRO A 607 -35.53 -1.86 7.75
N TRP A 608 -34.58 -0.98 7.40
CA TRP A 608 -33.95 -0.03 8.36
C TRP A 608 -34.93 0.88 9.13
N ASN A 609 -36.09 1.17 8.53
CA ASN A 609 -37.10 2.04 9.13
C ASN A 609 -37.90 1.37 10.26
N ASP A 610 -37.81 0.05 10.39
CA ASP A 610 -38.50 -0.73 11.42
C ASP A 610 -37.60 -1.02 12.64
N CYS A 611 -36.31 -0.65 12.58
CA CYS A 611 -35.37 -0.84 13.68
C CYS A 611 -35.65 0.11 14.85
N ALA A 612 -35.44 -0.36 16.08
CA ALA A 612 -35.62 0.45 17.28
C ALA A 612 -34.64 1.65 17.31
N PRO A 613 -35.12 2.88 17.57
CA PRO A 613 -34.25 4.05 17.67
C PRO A 613 -33.47 4.05 18.99
N LEU A 614 -32.14 4.09 18.91
CA LEU A 614 -31.22 4.15 20.05
C LEU A 614 -30.25 5.32 19.90
N GLN A 615 -29.70 5.79 21.04
CA GLN A 615 -28.68 6.82 21.00
C GLN A 615 -27.36 6.26 20.45
N ALA A 616 -26.62 7.08 19.71
CA ALA A 616 -25.38 6.65 19.05
C ALA A 616 -24.35 6.04 20.03
N ALA A 617 -24.23 6.58 21.24
CA ALA A 617 -23.35 6.06 22.28
C ALA A 617 -23.80 4.70 22.83
N GLU A 618 -25.11 4.44 22.92
CA GLU A 618 -25.64 3.16 23.38
C GLU A 618 -25.39 2.06 22.34
N ILE A 619 -25.62 2.41 21.07
CA ILE A 619 -25.31 1.54 19.93
C ILE A 619 -23.82 1.20 19.94
N ALA A 620 -22.94 2.20 20.07
CA ALA A 620 -21.50 2.00 20.13
C ALA A 620 -21.09 1.07 21.29
N LYS A 621 -21.61 1.31 22.51
CA LYS A 621 -21.36 0.45 23.68
C LYS A 621 -21.86 -0.97 23.46
N LYS A 622 -23.00 -1.14 22.81
CA LYS A 622 -23.55 -2.46 22.50
C LYS A 622 -22.66 -3.21 21.50
N ILE A 623 -22.17 -2.53 20.47
CA ILE A 623 -21.22 -3.10 19.51
C ILE A 623 -19.92 -3.48 20.22
N VAL A 624 -19.32 -2.61 21.04
CA VAL A 624 -18.10 -2.93 21.80
C VAL A 624 -18.33 -4.08 22.77
N THR A 625 -19.51 -4.17 23.38
CA THR A 625 -19.87 -5.30 24.26
C THR A 625 -19.94 -6.60 23.46
N LEU A 626 -20.59 -6.60 22.30
CA LEU A 626 -20.65 -7.76 21.41
C LEU A 626 -19.26 -8.12 20.86
N ALA A 627 -18.41 -7.12 20.59
CA ALA A 627 -17.02 -7.31 20.15
C ALA A 627 -16.13 -8.04 21.18
N ARG A 628 -16.56 -8.12 22.45
CA ARG A 628 -15.86 -8.91 23.48
C ARG A 628 -16.02 -10.42 23.25
N ASP A 629 -17.18 -10.80 22.71
CA ASP A 629 -17.58 -12.19 22.54
C ASP A 629 -17.67 -12.61 21.06
N HIS A 630 -17.60 -11.64 20.13
CA HIS A 630 -17.73 -11.83 18.68
C HIS A 630 -16.67 -11.04 17.90
N ALA A 631 -16.20 -11.57 16.78
CA ALA A 631 -15.33 -10.84 15.85
C ALA A 631 -16.19 -10.02 14.91
N ILE A 632 -15.93 -8.71 14.76
CA ILE A 632 -16.77 -7.85 13.93
C ILE A 632 -16.22 -7.79 12.52
N THR A 633 -16.99 -8.27 11.54
CA THR A 633 -16.69 -8.14 10.11
C THR A 633 -17.17 -6.78 9.63
N PHE A 634 -16.23 -5.87 9.38
CA PHE A 634 -16.56 -4.52 8.95
C PHE A 634 -17.25 -4.51 7.57
N PRO A 635 -18.08 -3.47 7.30
CA PRO A 635 -18.73 -3.31 5.99
C PRO A 635 -17.72 -3.20 4.85
N ALA A 636 -18.11 -3.61 3.65
CA ALA A 636 -17.24 -3.60 2.47
C ALA A 636 -16.99 -2.20 1.85
N SER A 637 -17.79 -1.19 2.20
CA SER A 637 -17.63 0.18 1.71
C SER A 637 -16.75 0.99 2.68
N GLU A 638 -15.75 1.72 2.16
CA GLU A 638 -14.87 2.57 2.98
C GLU A 638 -15.65 3.62 3.78
N GLU A 639 -16.73 4.15 3.20
CA GLU A 639 -17.62 5.11 3.88
C GLU A 639 -18.36 4.44 5.04
N ALA A 640 -18.84 3.22 4.83
CA ALA A 640 -19.54 2.44 5.85
C ALA A 640 -18.61 1.98 6.99
N THR A 641 -17.40 1.51 6.66
CA THR A 641 -16.34 1.21 7.64
C THR A 641 -16.02 2.45 8.47
N SER A 642 -15.78 3.59 7.80
CA SER A 642 -15.42 4.83 8.49
C SER A 642 -16.56 5.34 9.38
N ALA A 643 -17.82 5.26 8.94
CA ALA A 643 -18.97 5.66 9.74
C ALA A 643 -19.13 4.77 10.99
N LEU A 644 -18.90 3.46 10.85
CA LEU A 644 -18.89 2.52 11.98
C LEU A 644 -17.72 2.79 12.95
N GLU A 645 -16.50 2.98 12.44
CA GLU A 645 -15.34 3.36 13.26
C GLU A 645 -15.60 4.66 14.04
N HIS A 646 -16.19 5.67 13.39
CA HIS A 646 -16.57 6.93 14.04
C HIS A 646 -17.61 6.75 15.14
N LEU A 647 -18.58 5.86 14.95
CA LEU A 647 -19.56 5.52 15.97
C LEU A 647 -18.89 4.89 17.20
N LEU A 648 -17.93 3.98 16.98
CA LEU A 648 -17.24 3.25 18.06
C LEU A 648 -16.41 4.15 18.98
N ILE A 649 -16.00 5.35 18.53
CA ILE A 649 -15.38 6.36 19.39
C ILE A 649 -16.28 6.69 20.60
N LEU A 650 -17.61 6.68 20.42
CA LEU A 650 -18.57 6.99 21.49
C LEU A 650 -18.66 5.90 22.57
N ALA A 651 -18.05 4.74 22.35
CA ALA A 651 -17.96 3.65 23.32
C ALA A 651 -16.69 3.69 24.16
N GLU A 652 -15.67 4.45 23.74
CA GLU A 652 -14.44 4.63 24.53
C GLU A 652 -14.76 5.54 25.72
N GLU A 653 -14.55 5.04 26.94
CA GLU A 653 -14.51 5.92 28.11
C GLU A 653 -13.29 6.84 27.96
N PRO A 654 -13.41 8.14 28.32
CA PRO A 654 -12.25 9.02 28.30
C PRO A 654 -11.15 8.38 29.16
N PRO A 655 -9.88 8.39 28.71
CA PRO A 655 -8.80 7.88 29.53
C PRO A 655 -8.90 8.56 30.90
N SER A 656 -9.02 7.76 31.96
CA SER A 656 -8.94 8.24 33.33
C SER A 656 -7.76 9.20 33.40
N GLN A 657 -8.03 10.44 33.79
CA GLN A 657 -7.11 11.58 33.81
C GLN A 657 -5.66 11.12 34.00
N PHE A 658 -4.79 11.50 33.05
CA PHE A 658 -3.35 11.41 33.26
C PHE A 658 -3.04 11.99 34.64
N PRO A 659 -2.23 11.33 35.50
CA PRO A 659 -1.89 11.90 36.78
C PRO A 659 -1.24 13.26 36.51
N GLU A 660 -1.93 14.32 36.92
CA GLU A 660 -1.43 15.68 36.82
C GLU A 660 -0.05 15.70 37.47
N ALA A 661 0.93 16.24 36.75
CA ALA A 661 2.27 16.42 37.25
C ALA A 661 2.19 17.22 38.56
N VAL A 662 2.52 16.56 39.67
CA VAL A 662 2.55 17.17 41.00
C VAL A 662 3.65 18.24 40.99
N SER A 663 3.24 19.49 40.82
CA SER A 663 4.02 20.67 41.16
C SER A 663 3.49 21.26 42.47
N GLY A 664 4.14 20.95 43.59
CA GLY A 664 3.82 21.54 44.88
C GLY A 664 4.83 21.15 45.96
N PRO A 665 5.34 22.09 46.77
CA PRO A 665 6.50 21.89 47.65
C PRO A 665 6.16 21.19 48.97
N VAL A 666 7.19 20.58 49.54
CA VAL A 666 7.19 19.85 50.82
C VAL A 666 7.05 20.78 52.01
N ALA A 667 6.13 20.47 52.93
CA ALA A 667 6.23 20.80 54.36
C ALA A 667 5.47 19.75 55.23
N PRO A 668 5.86 19.51 56.49
CA PRO A 668 5.54 18.29 57.25
C PRO A 668 4.47 18.50 58.37
N THR A 669 4.22 17.44 59.15
CA THR A 669 3.44 17.33 60.43
C THR A 669 1.90 17.38 60.29
N GLU A 670 1.03 16.70 61.06
CA GLU A 670 1.09 15.81 62.23
C GLU A 670 -0.32 15.16 62.42
N HIS A 671 -0.37 13.98 63.06
CA HIS A 671 -1.40 13.37 63.93
C HIS A 671 -2.94 13.43 63.72
N ALA A 672 -3.54 12.27 64.06
CA ALA A 672 -4.86 11.98 64.64
C ALA A 672 -6.07 11.92 63.68
N ALA A 673 -7.09 11.06 63.83
CA ALA A 673 -7.41 9.88 64.65
C ALA A 673 -8.88 9.51 64.32
N VAL A 674 -9.26 8.22 64.44
CA VAL A 674 -10.57 7.75 64.99
C VAL A 674 -11.82 7.95 64.09
N GLU A 675 -12.32 6.89 63.44
CA GLU A 675 -13.49 6.05 63.80
C GLU A 675 -14.57 6.24 62.71
N ALA A 676 -15.56 5.39 62.45
CA ALA A 676 -15.85 3.98 62.68
C ALA A 676 -17.10 3.72 61.80
N ALA A 677 -17.18 2.56 61.16
CA ALA A 677 -18.46 1.98 60.76
C ALA A 677 -18.31 0.47 60.74
N THR A 678 -18.72 -0.08 61.87
CA THR A 678 -18.99 -1.46 62.28
C THR A 678 -19.48 -2.43 61.19
N ASP A 679 -18.75 -3.53 61.05
CA ASP A 679 -19.16 -4.94 61.11
C ASP A 679 -20.60 -5.34 60.75
N ILE A 680 -20.72 -6.26 59.80
CA ILE A 680 -21.41 -7.54 60.05
C ILE A 680 -20.51 -8.69 59.60
N ASN A 681 -20.02 -9.41 60.60
CA ASN A 681 -19.25 -10.64 60.51
C ASN A 681 -20.19 -11.82 60.24
N VAL A 682 -19.90 -12.66 59.25
CA VAL A 682 -20.24 -14.10 59.31
C VAL A 682 -18.99 -14.87 58.93
N ALA A 683 -18.17 -15.14 59.94
CA ALA A 683 -17.06 -16.07 59.85
C ALA A 683 -17.61 -17.51 59.78
N ALA A 684 -17.23 -18.25 58.73
CA ALA A 684 -17.31 -19.70 58.69
C ALA A 684 -15.90 -20.25 58.50
N ASP A 685 -15.29 -20.58 59.64
CA ASP A 685 -14.35 -21.66 59.91
C ASP A 685 -13.55 -22.24 58.70
N MET A 686 -12.29 -21.81 58.57
CA MET A 686 -11.32 -22.40 57.64
C MET A 686 -10.10 -22.93 58.41
N SER A 687 -10.22 -24.17 58.90
CA SER A 687 -9.06 -25.00 59.23
C SER A 687 -8.47 -25.61 57.94
N PRO A 688 -7.16 -25.45 57.65
CA PRO A 688 -6.56 -25.92 56.40
C PRO A 688 -6.08 -27.38 56.42
N ASP A 689 -6.24 -28.14 57.51
CA ASP A 689 -5.81 -29.54 57.57
C ASP A 689 -7.00 -30.51 57.50
N ALA A 690 -7.34 -30.92 56.28
CA ALA A 690 -8.18 -32.10 56.03
C ALA A 690 -7.44 -33.04 55.07
N ASP A 691 -7.04 -34.18 55.61
CA ASP A 691 -6.41 -35.32 54.94
C ASP A 691 -7.11 -35.64 53.61
N ARG A 692 -6.41 -35.46 52.48
CA ARG A 692 -7.01 -35.56 51.15
C ARG A 692 -7.09 -37.00 50.62
N GLY A 693 -6.35 -37.94 51.22
CA GLY A 693 -6.18 -39.29 50.69
C GLY A 693 -5.78 -39.31 49.20
N THR A 694 -5.73 -40.49 48.59
CA THR A 694 -5.54 -40.59 47.13
C THR A 694 -6.84 -40.22 46.41
N LEU A 695 -6.81 -39.20 45.55
CA LEU A 695 -7.97 -38.76 44.78
C LEU A 695 -8.16 -39.61 43.52
N ALA A 696 -9.40 -39.96 43.19
CA ALA A 696 -9.75 -40.81 42.05
C ALA A 696 -10.92 -40.27 41.24
N ALA A 697 -11.11 -40.82 40.04
CA ALA A 697 -12.25 -40.47 39.19
C ALA A 697 -13.59 -40.68 39.93
N GLY A 698 -14.46 -39.68 39.83
CA GLY A 698 -15.74 -39.58 40.53
C GLY A 698 -15.70 -38.83 41.85
N ASP A 699 -14.52 -38.48 42.37
CA ASP A 699 -14.41 -37.63 43.56
C ASP A 699 -14.82 -36.19 43.27
N ILE A 700 -15.42 -35.54 44.27
CA ILE A 700 -15.76 -34.12 44.21
C ILE A 700 -14.83 -33.36 45.12
N VAL A 701 -14.17 -32.36 44.57
CA VAL A 701 -13.18 -31.52 45.25
C VAL A 701 -13.56 -30.06 45.14
N VAL A 702 -13.14 -29.25 46.11
CA VAL A 702 -13.24 -27.80 46.04
C VAL A 702 -11.99 -27.27 45.34
N CYS A 703 -12.19 -26.59 44.22
CA CYS A 703 -11.13 -26.01 43.42
C CYS A 703 -11.46 -24.55 43.08
N ALA A 704 -10.46 -23.67 43.20
CA ALA A 704 -10.52 -22.29 42.72
C ALA A 704 -10.37 -22.27 41.19
N PHE A 705 -11.43 -22.65 40.48
CA PHE A 705 -11.39 -22.76 39.03
C PHE A 705 -11.12 -21.38 38.39
N PRO A 706 -10.16 -21.26 37.46
CA PRO A 706 -9.78 -19.98 36.89
C PRO A 706 -10.98 -19.33 36.21
N SER A 707 -11.27 -18.08 36.60
CA SER A 707 -12.23 -17.24 35.91
C SER A 707 -11.55 -16.71 34.64
N SER A 708 -12.27 -16.70 33.52
CA SER A 708 -11.76 -16.22 32.22
C SER A 708 -11.65 -14.69 32.15
N ARG A 709 -11.72 -13.98 33.28
CA ARG A 709 -11.68 -12.50 33.37
C ARG A 709 -10.40 -12.06 34.08
N PRO A 710 -9.45 -11.39 33.40
CA PRO A 710 -8.40 -10.66 34.10
C PRO A 710 -8.98 -9.39 34.74
N GLY A 711 -8.88 -9.26 36.06
CA GLY A 711 -9.00 -7.96 36.74
C GLY A 711 -10.02 -7.79 37.88
N THR A 712 -10.83 -8.78 38.27
CA THR A 712 -11.70 -8.62 39.45
C THR A 712 -11.96 -9.94 40.20
N VAL A 713 -11.65 -9.91 41.51
CA VAL A 713 -11.86 -10.92 42.56
C VAL A 713 -11.08 -12.23 42.39
N ALA A 714 -10.36 -12.65 43.45
CA ALA A 714 -9.71 -13.96 43.52
C ALA A 714 -10.72 -15.08 43.17
N PRO A 715 -10.33 -16.12 42.41
CA PRO A 715 -11.25 -17.17 41.98
C PRO A 715 -11.94 -17.83 43.18
N ALA A 716 -13.25 -17.66 43.29
CA ALA A 716 -14.03 -18.24 44.38
C ALA A 716 -13.99 -19.78 44.30
N PRO A 717 -13.72 -20.48 45.43
CA PRO A 717 -13.71 -21.94 45.46
C PRO A 717 -15.07 -22.53 45.12
N ARG A 718 -15.09 -23.58 44.28
CA ARG A 718 -16.31 -24.23 43.81
C ARG A 718 -16.15 -25.76 43.79
N PRO A 719 -17.26 -26.52 43.91
CA PRO A 719 -17.23 -27.95 43.70
C PRO A 719 -16.83 -28.27 42.25
N CYS A 720 -15.88 -29.18 42.08
CA CYS A 720 -15.40 -29.67 40.80
C CYS A 720 -15.37 -31.20 40.84
N LEU A 721 -15.67 -31.83 39.71
CA LEU A 721 -15.68 -33.28 39.58
C LEU A 721 -14.34 -33.76 39.03
N VAL A 722 -13.68 -34.70 39.70
CA VAL A 722 -12.51 -35.41 39.18
C VAL A 722 -13.00 -36.37 38.10
N VAL A 723 -12.75 -36.00 36.85
CA VAL A 723 -13.13 -36.81 35.69
C VAL A 723 -12.11 -37.93 35.45
N ASN A 724 -10.83 -37.63 35.62
CA ASN A 724 -9.74 -38.58 35.46
C ASN A 724 -8.50 -38.15 36.25
N VAL A 725 -7.55 -39.06 36.46
CA VAL A 725 -6.25 -38.81 37.07
C VAL A 725 -5.18 -39.18 36.05
N ARG A 726 -4.22 -38.28 35.80
CA ARG A 726 -3.19 -38.43 34.77
C ARG A 726 -1.80 -38.18 35.36
N THR A 727 -0.79 -38.90 34.87
CA THR A 727 0.61 -38.63 35.22
C THR A 727 1.29 -37.88 34.08
N LEU A 728 1.79 -36.68 34.35
CA LEU A 728 2.48 -35.83 33.38
C LEU A 728 3.84 -35.41 33.96
N ALA A 729 4.93 -35.68 33.26
CA ALA A 729 6.30 -35.34 33.68
C ALA A 729 6.67 -35.81 35.11
N GLY A 730 6.19 -37.00 35.51
CA GLY A 730 6.44 -37.58 36.83
C GLY A 730 5.56 -37.02 37.97
N ARG A 731 4.57 -36.18 37.67
CA ARG A 731 3.63 -35.61 38.64
C ARG A 731 2.18 -36.00 38.36
N THR A 732 1.41 -36.27 39.40
CA THR A 732 -0.02 -36.59 39.32
C THR A 732 -0.85 -35.32 39.11
N HIS A 733 -1.71 -35.32 38.09
CA HIS A 733 -2.62 -34.24 37.75
C HIS A 733 -4.07 -34.76 37.72
N LEU A 734 -4.98 -33.98 38.29
CA LEU A 734 -6.41 -34.22 38.31
C LEU A 734 -7.07 -33.48 37.14
N ASP A 735 -7.85 -34.20 36.32
CA ASP A 735 -8.69 -33.66 35.25
C ASP A 735 -10.03 -33.22 35.89
N LEU A 736 -10.16 -31.93 36.18
CA LEU A 736 -11.28 -31.38 36.96
C LEU A 736 -12.30 -30.71 36.04
N ALA A 737 -13.54 -31.20 36.06
CA ALA A 737 -14.68 -30.55 35.42
C ALA A 737 -15.31 -29.48 36.32
N TRP A 738 -15.59 -28.32 35.74
CA TRP A 738 -16.18 -27.17 36.41
C TRP A 738 -17.59 -27.49 36.94
N GLY A 739 -17.88 -27.18 38.21
CA GLY A 739 -19.21 -27.27 38.81
C GLY A 739 -19.88 -25.92 39.04
N GLY A 740 -21.20 -25.89 38.90
CA GLY A 740 -22.04 -24.73 39.22
C GLY A 740 -23.48 -25.11 39.53
N PRO A 741 -24.30 -24.16 39.99
CA PRO A 741 -25.71 -24.43 40.31
C PRO A 741 -26.48 -24.96 39.10
N LEU A 742 -27.35 -25.93 39.32
CA LEU A 742 -28.28 -26.43 38.32
C LEU A 742 -29.37 -25.37 38.07
N THR A 743 -29.47 -24.89 36.84
CA THR A 743 -30.50 -23.93 36.40
C THR A 743 -31.82 -24.62 36.06
N ALA A 744 -32.91 -23.86 35.90
CA ALA A 744 -34.23 -24.42 35.53
C ALA A 744 -34.27 -25.11 34.15
N ALA A 745 -33.31 -24.81 33.25
CA ALA A 745 -33.15 -25.51 31.98
C ALA A 745 -32.61 -26.94 32.18
N SER A 746 -33.04 -27.88 31.33
CA SER A 746 -32.51 -29.24 31.33
C SER A 746 -30.99 -29.24 31.10
N PRO A 747 -30.20 -30.08 31.82
CA PRO A 747 -28.77 -30.17 31.61
C PRO A 747 -28.45 -30.55 30.16
N ALA A 748 -27.43 -29.92 29.58
CA ALA A 748 -26.97 -30.32 28.26
C ALA A 748 -26.41 -31.76 28.29
N PRO A 749 -26.36 -32.50 27.17
CA PRO A 749 -25.92 -33.89 27.16
C PRO A 749 -24.50 -34.14 27.69
N TYR A 750 -23.64 -33.11 27.67
CA TYR A 750 -22.27 -33.13 28.20
C TYR A 750 -22.15 -32.62 29.65
N GLU A 751 -23.27 -32.38 30.35
CA GLU A 751 -23.29 -31.91 31.73
C GLU A 751 -23.84 -32.98 32.66
N LEU A 752 -23.07 -33.37 33.68
CA LEU A 752 -23.53 -34.28 34.72
C LEU A 752 -24.30 -33.49 35.78
N ALA A 753 -25.60 -33.73 35.92
CA ALA A 753 -26.41 -33.16 36.99
C ALA A 753 -26.48 -34.08 38.22
N VAL A 754 -26.17 -33.53 39.39
CA VAL A 754 -26.36 -34.13 40.71
C VAL A 754 -27.47 -33.32 41.41
N SER A 755 -28.66 -33.91 41.51
CA SER A 755 -29.85 -33.18 41.99
C SER A 755 -30.74 -34.00 42.93
N GLN A 756 -30.62 -35.33 42.95
CA GLN A 756 -31.42 -36.16 43.84
C GLN A 756 -30.90 -36.08 45.29
N PRO A 757 -31.76 -36.08 46.32
CA PRO A 757 -31.33 -35.96 47.72
C PRO A 757 -30.28 -36.99 48.15
N ALA A 758 -30.40 -38.24 47.71
CA ALA A 758 -29.43 -39.30 47.99
C ALA A 758 -28.07 -39.06 47.31
N GLU A 759 -28.07 -38.47 46.10
CA GLU A 759 -26.85 -38.13 45.38
C GLU A 759 -26.14 -36.93 46.02
N LEU A 760 -26.89 -35.90 46.43
CA LEU A 760 -26.37 -34.73 47.13
C LEU A 760 -25.71 -35.11 48.47
N ALA A 761 -26.33 -36.03 49.23
CA ALA A 761 -25.76 -36.54 50.48
C ALA A 761 -24.43 -37.28 50.27
N THR A 762 -24.32 -38.10 49.21
CA THR A 762 -23.10 -38.86 48.89
C THR A 762 -22.00 -37.97 48.31
N ALA A 763 -22.39 -37.02 47.46
CA ALA A 763 -21.53 -36.03 46.84
C ALA A 763 -21.05 -34.96 47.85
N ARG A 764 -21.75 -34.81 48.97
CA ARG A 764 -21.60 -33.73 49.95
C ARG A 764 -21.63 -32.34 49.30
N VAL A 765 -22.64 -32.10 48.46
CA VAL A 765 -22.89 -30.80 47.82
C VAL A 765 -24.26 -30.32 48.27
N ASP A 766 -24.32 -29.07 48.76
CA ASP A 766 -25.51 -28.54 49.47
C ASP A 766 -26.65 -28.12 48.54
N ILE A 767 -26.36 -27.92 47.25
CA ILE A 767 -27.33 -27.50 46.22
C ILE A 767 -27.28 -28.43 45.00
N PRO A 768 -28.39 -28.59 44.27
CA PRO A 768 -28.38 -29.21 42.95
C PRO A 768 -27.29 -28.59 42.07
N THR A 769 -26.34 -29.40 41.63
CA THR A 769 -25.10 -28.95 40.99
C THR A 769 -24.90 -29.67 39.66
N ARG A 770 -24.51 -28.92 38.63
CA ARG A 770 -24.14 -29.43 37.31
C ARG A 770 -22.63 -29.35 37.13
N PHE A 771 -22.02 -30.42 36.61
CA PHE A 771 -20.61 -30.48 36.25
C PHE A 771 -20.47 -30.47 34.72
N ASN A 772 -19.85 -29.43 34.18
CA ASN A 772 -19.68 -29.26 32.75
C ASN A 772 -18.41 -29.99 32.27
N LEU A 773 -18.58 -31.09 31.54
CA LEU A 773 -17.48 -31.95 31.12
C LEU A 773 -16.70 -31.42 29.91
N ARG A 774 -17.16 -30.31 29.28
CA ARG A 774 -16.38 -29.58 28.27
C ARG A 774 -15.46 -28.53 28.88
N ARG A 775 -15.78 -28.05 30.08
CA ARG A 775 -14.97 -27.08 30.81
C ARG A 775 -14.10 -27.79 31.85
N ARG A 776 -12.96 -28.30 31.38
CA ARG A 776 -12.00 -29.08 32.18
C ARG A 776 -10.64 -28.39 32.29
N VAL A 777 -9.97 -28.57 33.42
CA VAL A 777 -8.58 -28.11 33.67
C VAL A 777 -7.77 -29.22 34.32
N LEU A 778 -6.46 -29.24 34.07
CA LEU A 778 -5.55 -30.13 34.79
C LEU A 778 -4.93 -29.40 35.96
N VAL A 779 -5.11 -29.92 37.17
CA VAL A 779 -4.54 -29.35 38.40
C VAL A 779 -3.60 -30.39 39.01
N SER A 780 -2.36 -30.00 39.33
CA SER A 780 -1.44 -30.88 40.05
C SER A 780 -2.03 -31.25 41.41
N GLU A 781 -1.93 -32.53 41.81
CA GLU A 781 -2.47 -33.01 43.09
C GLU A 781 -1.90 -32.23 44.29
N ASP A 782 -0.64 -31.79 44.17
CA ASP A 782 0.10 -31.00 45.17
C ASP A 782 -0.21 -29.48 45.15
N CYS A 783 -1.11 -29.00 44.28
CA CYS A 783 -1.37 -27.56 44.12
C CYS A 783 -2.34 -27.02 45.20
N HIS A 784 -1.86 -26.85 46.43
CA HIS A 784 -2.67 -26.41 47.58
C HIS A 784 -3.28 -25.01 47.45
N ALA A 785 -2.71 -24.15 46.59
CA ALA A 785 -3.24 -22.80 46.34
C ALA A 785 -4.58 -22.82 45.58
N VAL A 786 -4.83 -23.86 44.77
CA VAL A 786 -5.98 -23.94 43.87
C VAL A 786 -6.92 -25.08 44.27
N LEU A 787 -6.38 -26.22 44.70
CA LEU A 787 -7.13 -27.35 45.23
C LEU A 787 -7.24 -27.22 46.75
N GLN A 788 -8.45 -27.17 47.30
CA GLN A 788 -8.69 -26.81 48.72
C GLN A 788 -9.08 -28.01 49.62
N LYS A 789 -10.12 -28.78 49.27
CA LYS A 789 -10.54 -29.95 50.05
C LYS A 789 -11.34 -30.95 49.23
N ARG A 790 -11.39 -32.21 49.66
CA ARG A 790 -12.32 -33.23 49.13
C ARG A 790 -13.68 -33.07 49.82
N LEU A 791 -14.77 -33.08 49.06
CA LEU A 791 -16.14 -33.03 49.59
C LEU A 791 -16.67 -34.45 49.78
N GLY A 792 -16.86 -35.17 48.68
CA GLY A 792 -17.48 -36.49 48.65
C GLY A 792 -17.21 -37.19 47.32
N ARG A 793 -18.08 -38.12 46.94
CA ARG A 793 -17.96 -38.86 45.68
C ARG A 793 -19.32 -38.99 45.02
N ILE A 794 -19.35 -39.00 43.69
CA ILE A 794 -20.58 -39.34 42.97
C ILE A 794 -21.00 -40.79 43.25
N PRO A 795 -22.29 -41.09 43.42
CA PRO A 795 -22.77 -42.45 43.62
C PRO A 795 -22.65 -43.29 42.33
N PRO A 796 -22.71 -44.64 42.42
CA PRO A 796 -22.57 -45.53 41.27
C PRO A 796 -23.53 -45.22 40.11
N ALA A 797 -24.76 -44.82 40.40
CA ALA A 797 -25.76 -44.43 39.39
C ALA A 797 -25.33 -43.17 38.60
N ALA A 798 -24.74 -42.18 39.27
CA ALA A 798 -24.20 -40.98 38.63
C ALA A 798 -22.90 -41.27 37.87
N ALA A 799 -22.10 -42.25 38.31
CA ALA A 799 -20.90 -42.69 37.60
C ALA A 799 -21.21 -43.35 36.25
N LEU A 800 -22.36 -44.02 36.11
CA LEU A 800 -22.85 -44.52 34.82
C LEU A 800 -23.21 -43.36 33.88
N ARG A 801 -24.00 -42.38 34.37
CA ARG A 801 -24.36 -41.18 33.60
C ARG A 801 -23.15 -40.35 33.17
N LEU A 802 -22.09 -40.31 34.00
CA LEU A 802 -20.84 -39.65 33.66
C LEU A 802 -20.22 -40.21 32.37
N ARG A 803 -20.27 -41.53 32.13
CA ARG A 803 -19.73 -42.14 30.90
C ARG A 803 -20.48 -41.69 29.65
N ASP A 804 -21.81 -41.63 29.73
CA ASP A 804 -22.65 -41.14 28.64
C ASP A 804 -22.35 -39.66 28.36
N CYS A 805 -22.32 -38.84 29.42
CA CYS A 805 -22.00 -37.41 29.29
C CYS A 805 -20.58 -37.17 28.72
N LEU A 806 -19.60 -38.01 29.05
CA LEU A 806 -18.25 -37.93 28.47
C LEU A 806 -18.24 -38.23 26.96
N THR A 807 -19.10 -39.15 26.51
CA THR A 807 -19.27 -39.44 25.08
C THR A 807 -19.81 -38.22 24.32
N PHE A 808 -20.77 -37.50 24.89
CA PHE A 808 -21.29 -36.24 24.33
C PHE A 808 -20.34 -35.05 24.48
N ALA A 809 -19.50 -35.03 25.52
CA ALA A 809 -18.49 -34.00 25.72
C ALA A 809 -17.43 -34.02 24.61
N GLY A 810 -17.11 -35.22 24.09
CA GLY A 810 -16.12 -35.43 23.04
C GLY A 810 -14.68 -35.42 23.58
N ASP A 811 -13.71 -35.32 22.67
CA ASP A 811 -12.28 -35.31 23.03
C ASP A 811 -11.84 -33.93 23.52
N VAL A 812 -11.98 -33.70 24.83
CA VAL A 812 -11.53 -32.47 25.49
C VAL A 812 -10.14 -32.72 26.09
N SER A 813 -9.12 -31.98 25.63
CA SER A 813 -7.76 -32.05 26.18
C SER A 813 -7.51 -30.87 27.13
N PRO A 814 -7.78 -31.01 28.44
CA PRO A 814 -7.59 -29.94 29.41
C PRO A 814 -6.10 -29.53 29.51
N VAL A 815 -5.86 -28.24 29.74
CA VAL A 815 -4.51 -27.67 29.88
C VAL A 815 -4.12 -27.65 31.37
N PRO A 816 -2.84 -27.92 31.72
CA PRO A 816 -2.32 -27.70 33.07
C PRO A 816 -2.50 -26.25 33.51
N LEU A 817 -3.05 -26.07 34.70
CA LEU A 817 -3.15 -24.78 35.34
C LEU A 817 -1.74 -24.38 35.79
N GLU A 818 -1.14 -23.39 35.10
CA GLU A 818 0.21 -22.92 35.40
C GLU A 818 0.25 -22.38 36.84
N GLU A 819 1.13 -22.95 37.67
CA GLU A 819 1.47 -22.32 38.95
C GLU A 819 1.90 -20.89 38.67
N ALA A 820 1.27 -19.92 39.33
CA ALA A 820 1.77 -18.55 39.39
C ALA A 820 3.13 -18.55 40.10
N ARG A 821 4.18 -18.95 39.39
CA ARG A 821 5.56 -18.77 39.82
C ARG A 821 5.77 -17.27 39.86
N SER A 822 6.24 -16.77 41.01
CA SER A 822 6.68 -15.38 41.15
C SER A 822 7.46 -14.97 39.90
N PRO A 823 7.23 -13.74 39.38
CA PRO A 823 7.88 -13.31 38.15
C PRO A 823 9.37 -13.55 38.30
N ALA A 824 9.94 -14.34 37.39
CA ALA A 824 11.37 -14.50 37.33
C ALA A 824 11.97 -13.10 37.26
N ARG A 825 12.73 -12.72 38.29
CA ARG A 825 13.51 -11.48 38.28
C ARG A 825 14.23 -11.42 36.93
N PRO A 826 14.17 -10.30 36.20
CA PRO A 826 15.02 -10.15 35.03
C PRO A 826 16.45 -10.47 35.48
N LEU A 827 17.09 -11.40 34.78
CA LEU A 827 18.51 -11.65 34.93
C LEU A 827 19.23 -10.37 34.51
N THR A 828 19.45 -9.48 35.47
CA THR A 828 20.38 -8.36 35.30
C THR A 828 21.76 -8.98 35.25
N ILE A 829 22.24 -9.29 34.04
CA ILE A 829 23.67 -9.54 33.84
C ILE A 829 24.35 -8.17 33.95
N GLU A 830 24.69 -7.77 35.18
CA GLU A 830 25.71 -6.75 35.40
C GLU A 830 27.04 -7.30 34.86
N ARG A 831 27.45 -6.85 33.67
CA ARG A 831 28.85 -6.94 33.28
C ARG A 831 29.66 -5.97 34.14
N ARG A 832 30.04 -6.41 35.35
CA ARG A 832 31.17 -5.80 36.06
C ARG A 832 32.39 -5.91 35.16
N ARG A 833 33.02 -4.78 34.83
CA ARG A 833 34.34 -4.77 34.18
C ARG A 833 35.31 -5.50 35.09
N SER A 834 35.70 -6.72 34.74
CA SER A 834 36.88 -7.34 35.31
C SER A 834 38.10 -6.57 34.81
N LYS A 835 38.95 -6.19 35.77
CA LYS A 835 40.24 -5.53 35.56
C LYS A 835 41.03 -6.25 34.47
N SER A 836 41.57 -5.49 33.52
CA SER A 836 42.57 -5.99 32.58
C SER A 836 43.80 -6.45 33.36
N VAL A 837 44.13 -7.73 33.26
CA VAL A 837 45.47 -8.22 33.54
C VAL A 837 46.14 -8.42 32.18
N ARG A 838 47.06 -7.52 31.83
CA ARG A 838 48.00 -7.73 30.73
C ARG A 838 48.89 -8.91 31.11
N SER A 839 48.89 -9.95 30.27
CA SER A 839 50.00 -10.91 30.28
C SER A 839 51.21 -10.23 29.63
N GLN A 840 52.27 -10.06 30.42
CA GLN A 840 53.62 -9.89 29.91
C GLN A 840 54.12 -11.22 29.32
N TYR A 841 55.14 -11.12 28.46
CA TYR A 841 55.87 -12.17 27.72
C TYR A 841 55.17 -12.70 26.46
N GLY A 842 55.77 -12.68 25.27
CA GLY A 842 57.10 -12.23 24.85
C GLY A 842 57.45 -12.84 23.47
N ARG A 843 58.20 -12.05 22.68
CA ARG A 843 58.75 -12.24 21.34
C ARG A 843 57.81 -12.12 20.14
#